data_AF-A0AAP5UTK8-F1
#
_entry.id   AF-A0AAP5UTK8-F1
#
_cell.length_a   1.000
_cell.length_b   1.000
_cell.length_c   1.000
_cell.angle_alpha   90.00
_cell.angle_beta   90.00
_cell.angle_gamma   90.00
#
_symmetry.space_group_name_H-M   'P 1'
#
loop_
_entity.id
_entity.type
_entity.pdbx_description
1 polymer ?
#
loop_
_entity_poly.entity_id
_entity_poly.type
_entity_poly.pdbx_seq_one_letter_code
_entity_poly.pdbx_strand_id
1 'polypeptide(L)'
;MNISRYCIDRPIFASVISIVITLGGAVAMFNLPIAQYPDVTPPQITISANYPGASADVVANNVAAPIEQQVNGADNMIYMNSSSSSTGNLTVNAYFQIGTNPELAQVDVQNRVNLALPQLPSSVQSQGIQVQKKSSAFMMVIAIYSPGERYDATYIANYANIYVLDALKRIPGANQSSIFGTPDYAMRIWLKPDRMAQLGITAGDVQRAVANQNQQFAVGRLGQSPTGSPVEQSFAVTTTGRLSEPAEFDNIIIRAASGDAAIVRLKDVGRAALGQKDYSIRSRFQGKAATVIAVYQQPGANALDVSKQVRAALEEMKKTFPQGLEYSIAMDTTEFTRASISDVVHTFFEALVLVVVVVFVFLQSLRATLIPVLAVPVSIMGTFMGMLALGFSINMLTLFGMVLAIGIVVDDAIVVIENVERNMNVHKLSPKDAARRAMDEVAGPVVAIVLVLCAVFVPVAFLGGITGQLYKQFAITIAISVIFSGVVALTLSPALAALLLKPGHHEKKGFFKWFDRNFEKMTDGYTSAVKLVIKRFGVALLLFVGMVALAVVMMRTIPTSFLPPEDQGYLLGAVIMPDAASLDRTGQVSQRVTDYFMKQPAVSSVTTVDGFSLLDSQNKNNASAFFIGFKSFDERYKFANIKTQNAKAVLIDAYKNLSEVKEGIVLPVNPPSIPGLGTTGGTEMWIQSKGDATIAQLAGVVDDFLVKAKERPELARVTSTFNASSQQLLVDVDRDKSETLGVPIEEVYSAMQTMFGSLYVSQFNRSSRLWQVILQAEPQYRLTPQDLNQLYVRSKTNNMVPLKAVVESRYVTGPDLITRFNNFPAVKITANGAPGYSSGQVINALEEVAEQVMPSGYGVGWSGEAYEARQSGGTSGLVFVFGLVMVFLILAAQYEKWSLPFGVLLAVPFALFGALLAILLRGLENDVYFQIGLTMLVALAAKNAILIFEFAVLNREAGESVYDAAVTAATERLRPIVMTSLAFILGCVPLAIALGASANSRHSIGTGVIGGMLGATVIAVFFIPMFFYVLETLSERSGSKKTPGAASGGGAAAGDSKGPVAPGGPGGGAATTPSARREDT
;
A
#
# COMPACT_ATOMS: atom_id res chain seq x y z
N MET A 1 39.36 -14.22 -25.82
CA MET A 1 38.50 -14.28 -27.03
C MET A 1 37.42 -13.23 -26.89
N ASN A 2 37.27 -12.31 -27.85
CA ASN A 2 36.21 -11.30 -27.81
C ASN A 2 34.88 -11.92 -28.30
N ILE A 3 33.87 -12.01 -27.42
CA ILE A 3 32.57 -12.66 -27.70
C ILE A 3 31.84 -12.00 -28.87
N SER A 4 31.98 -10.69 -29.03
CA SER A 4 31.37 -9.92 -30.11
C SER A 4 31.94 -10.32 -31.47
N ARG A 5 33.25 -10.55 -31.58
CA ARG A 5 33.88 -11.06 -32.82
C ARG A 5 33.34 -12.45 -33.19
N TYR A 6 33.14 -13.34 -32.22
CA TYR A 6 32.52 -14.65 -32.46
C TYR A 6 31.08 -14.54 -32.99
N CYS A 7 30.28 -13.62 -32.43
CA CYS A 7 28.90 -13.39 -32.86
C CYS A 7 28.80 -12.73 -34.26
N ILE A 8 29.72 -11.80 -34.59
CA ILE A 8 29.84 -11.22 -35.95
C ILE A 8 30.13 -12.30 -36.99
N ASP A 9 30.97 -13.28 -36.66
CA ASP A 9 31.29 -14.40 -37.56
C ASP A 9 30.22 -15.51 -37.56
N ARG A 10 29.33 -15.55 -36.55
CA ARG A 10 28.23 -16.53 -36.42
C ARG A 10 26.88 -15.85 -36.10
N PRO A 11 26.29 -15.09 -37.03
CA PRO A 11 25.08 -14.32 -36.77
C PRO A 11 23.85 -15.18 -36.43
N ILE A 12 23.79 -16.43 -36.91
CA ILE A 12 22.74 -17.39 -36.54
C ILE A 12 22.80 -17.69 -35.03
N PHE A 13 24.00 -17.86 -34.45
CA PHE A 13 24.16 -18.12 -33.02
C PHE A 13 23.73 -16.91 -32.17
N ALA A 14 24.10 -15.69 -32.58
CA ALA A 14 23.66 -14.46 -31.92
C ALA A 14 22.13 -14.28 -31.97
N SER A 15 21.52 -14.67 -33.10
CA SER A 15 20.06 -14.68 -33.28
C SER A 15 19.39 -15.73 -32.37
N VAL A 16 19.95 -16.93 -32.26
CA VAL A 16 19.43 -18.00 -31.39
C VAL A 16 19.41 -17.59 -29.92
N ILE A 17 20.48 -16.96 -29.40
CA ILE A 17 20.51 -16.41 -28.04
C ILE A 17 19.32 -15.46 -27.82
N SER A 18 19.12 -14.53 -28.75
CA SER A 18 18.06 -13.51 -28.67
C SER A 18 16.65 -14.12 -28.76
N ILE A 19 16.47 -15.15 -29.59
CA ILE A 19 15.21 -15.91 -29.70
C ILE A 19 14.93 -16.68 -28.40
N VAL A 20 15.93 -17.33 -27.80
CA VAL A 20 15.77 -18.06 -26.53
C VAL A 20 15.39 -17.10 -25.39
N ILE A 21 16.03 -15.93 -25.29
CA ILE A 21 15.66 -14.90 -24.31
C ILE A 21 14.21 -14.43 -24.54
N THR A 22 13.83 -14.17 -25.79
CA THR A 22 12.48 -13.70 -26.13
C THR A 22 11.41 -14.75 -25.81
N LEU A 23 11.64 -16.02 -26.14
CA LEU A 23 10.71 -17.13 -25.87
C LEU A 23 10.62 -17.44 -24.38
N GLY A 24 11.75 -17.50 -23.66
CA GLY A 24 11.76 -17.65 -22.20
C GLY A 24 11.03 -16.51 -21.50
N GLY A 25 11.23 -15.28 -21.99
CA GLY A 25 10.51 -14.09 -21.56
C GLY A 25 9.00 -14.17 -21.77
N ALA A 26 8.56 -14.65 -22.94
CA ALA A 26 7.14 -14.83 -23.24
C ALA A 26 6.49 -15.86 -22.32
N VAL A 27 7.15 -17.01 -22.09
CA VAL A 27 6.67 -18.02 -21.15
C VAL A 27 6.64 -17.47 -19.71
N ALA A 28 7.64 -16.68 -19.31
CA ALA A 28 7.67 -16.07 -17.99
C ALA A 28 6.53 -15.05 -17.81
N MET A 29 6.27 -14.21 -18.82
CA MET A 29 5.19 -13.21 -18.82
C MET A 29 3.81 -13.82 -18.52
N PHE A 30 3.51 -15.00 -19.06
CA PHE A 30 2.23 -15.70 -18.81
C PHE A 30 2.10 -16.29 -17.39
N ASN A 31 3.21 -16.47 -16.67
CA ASN A 31 3.23 -17.06 -15.32
C ASN A 31 3.39 -16.02 -14.19
N LEU A 32 3.67 -14.76 -14.53
CA LEU A 32 3.82 -13.68 -13.55
C LEU A 32 2.46 -13.22 -13.00
N PRO A 33 2.28 -13.11 -11.67
CA PRO A 33 1.09 -12.52 -11.08
C PRO A 33 0.92 -11.06 -11.50
N ILE A 34 -0.32 -10.57 -11.56
CA ILE A 34 -0.62 -9.16 -11.85
C ILE A 34 -1.16 -8.47 -10.59
N ALA A 35 -0.63 -7.29 -10.27
CA ALA A 35 -1.04 -6.51 -9.10
C ALA A 35 -0.97 -4.99 -9.36
N GLN A 36 -1.62 -4.18 -8.53
CA GLN A 36 -1.47 -2.71 -8.58
C GLN A 36 -0.07 -2.31 -8.08
N TYR A 37 0.27 -2.81 -6.90
CA TYR A 37 1.56 -2.64 -6.22
C TYR A 37 2.12 -4.03 -5.85
N PRO A 38 3.43 -4.15 -5.54
CA PRO A 38 3.95 -5.26 -4.74
C PRO A 38 3.24 -5.38 -3.38
N ASP A 39 3.47 -6.47 -2.64
CA ASP A 39 3.00 -6.63 -1.26
C ASP A 39 3.73 -5.65 -0.30
N VAL A 40 3.27 -4.39 -0.28
CA VAL A 40 3.79 -3.30 0.58
C VAL A 40 2.88 -2.92 1.74
N THR A 41 1.65 -3.43 1.78
CA THR A 41 0.74 -3.19 2.91
C THR A 41 1.20 -4.02 4.13
N PRO A 42 1.46 -3.40 5.30
CA PRO A 42 1.79 -4.12 6.53
C PRO A 42 0.79 -5.25 6.83
N PRO A 43 1.24 -6.48 7.13
CA PRO A 43 0.36 -7.53 7.60
C PRO A 43 -0.42 -7.09 8.84
N GLN A 44 -1.74 -7.33 8.85
CA GLN A 44 -2.63 -6.96 9.95
C GLN A 44 -3.32 -8.20 10.52
N ILE A 45 -3.24 -8.34 11.84
CA ILE A 45 -4.06 -9.29 12.61
C ILE A 45 -5.13 -8.50 13.36
N THR A 46 -6.38 -8.87 13.13
CA THR A 46 -7.54 -8.27 13.81
C THR A 46 -7.99 -9.22 14.92
N ILE A 47 -8.04 -8.72 16.15
CA ILE A 47 -8.72 -9.38 17.28
C ILE A 47 -10.08 -8.71 17.46
N SER A 48 -11.14 -9.50 17.52
CA SER A 48 -12.51 -9.02 17.76
C SER A 48 -13.15 -9.76 18.93
N ALA A 49 -13.78 -9.00 19.83
CA ALA A 49 -14.50 -9.50 20.99
C ALA A 49 -15.76 -8.67 21.23
N ASN A 50 -16.75 -9.22 21.94
CA ASN A 50 -17.97 -8.52 22.28
C ASN A 50 -18.32 -8.76 23.76
N TYR A 51 -18.62 -7.68 24.48
CA TYR A 51 -19.17 -7.67 25.82
C TYR A 51 -20.56 -7.00 25.81
N PRO A 52 -21.64 -7.76 25.52
CA PRO A 52 -22.98 -7.19 25.36
C PRO A 52 -23.45 -6.43 26.62
N GLY A 53 -23.86 -5.18 26.42
CA GLY A 53 -24.34 -4.29 27.48
C GLY A 53 -23.27 -3.53 28.27
N ALA A 54 -21.98 -3.71 27.98
CA ALA A 54 -20.91 -2.93 28.58
C ALA A 54 -20.71 -1.57 27.88
N SER A 55 -20.40 -0.53 28.66
CA SER A 55 -19.96 0.78 28.12
C SER A 55 -18.58 0.70 27.46
N ALA A 56 -18.25 1.67 26.60
CA ALA A 56 -16.94 1.76 25.95
C ALA A 56 -15.76 1.72 26.93
N ASP A 57 -15.90 2.37 28.10
CA ASP A 57 -14.88 2.36 29.16
C ASP A 57 -14.68 0.97 29.80
N VAL A 58 -15.78 0.32 30.18
CA VAL A 58 -15.73 -1.05 30.72
C VAL A 58 -15.09 -2.02 29.72
N VAL A 59 -15.38 -1.89 28.42
CA VAL A 59 -14.75 -2.70 27.37
C VAL A 59 -13.26 -2.37 27.21
N ALA A 60 -12.89 -1.08 27.17
CA ALA A 60 -11.50 -0.65 27.04
C ALA A 60 -10.63 -1.14 28.20
N ASN A 61 -11.12 -1.02 29.44
CA ASN A 61 -10.34 -1.31 30.65
C ASN A 61 -10.33 -2.80 31.01
N ASN A 62 -11.43 -3.54 30.80
CA ASN A 62 -11.54 -4.95 31.21
C ASN A 62 -11.41 -5.97 30.07
N VAL A 63 -11.36 -5.52 28.81
CA VAL A 63 -11.21 -6.41 27.64
C VAL A 63 -10.08 -5.97 26.73
N ALA A 64 -10.01 -4.69 26.36
CA ALA A 64 -8.96 -4.21 25.46
C ALA A 64 -7.58 -4.20 26.14
N ALA A 65 -7.45 -3.56 27.30
CA ALA A 65 -6.15 -3.43 27.99
C ALA A 65 -5.49 -4.79 28.34
N PRO A 66 -6.19 -5.83 28.87
CA PRO A 66 -5.57 -7.14 29.09
C PRO A 66 -5.11 -7.83 27.81
N ILE A 67 -5.86 -7.68 26.70
CA ILE A 67 -5.48 -8.23 25.39
C ILE A 67 -4.27 -7.47 24.83
N GLU A 68 -4.32 -6.14 24.82
CA GLU A 68 -3.22 -5.28 24.37
C GLU A 68 -1.94 -5.55 25.15
N GLN A 69 -2.01 -5.72 26.47
CA GLN A 69 -0.84 -5.98 27.30
C GLN A 69 -0.13 -7.30 26.94
N GLN A 70 -0.86 -8.34 26.55
CA GLN A 70 -0.26 -9.62 26.11
C GLN A 70 0.19 -9.58 24.63
N VAL A 71 -0.57 -8.90 23.77
CA VAL A 71 -0.22 -8.71 22.34
C VAL A 71 0.99 -7.79 22.19
N ASN A 72 1.24 -6.88 23.13
CA ASN A 72 2.42 -6.04 23.13
C ASN A 72 3.72 -6.85 23.13
N GLY A 73 4.69 -6.44 22.31
CA GLY A 73 5.91 -7.19 22.10
C GLY A 73 5.75 -8.48 21.28
N ALA A 74 4.68 -8.59 20.47
CA ALA A 74 4.59 -9.57 19.38
C ALA A 74 5.71 -9.38 18.35
N ASP A 75 6.19 -10.48 17.77
CA ASP A 75 7.40 -10.46 16.93
C ASP A 75 7.17 -9.62 15.66
N ASN A 76 8.07 -8.67 15.40
CA ASN A 76 7.99 -7.72 14.29
C ASN A 76 6.73 -6.83 14.27
N MET A 77 6.04 -6.64 15.40
CA MET A 77 4.93 -5.68 15.49
C MET A 77 5.45 -4.23 15.35
N ILE A 78 4.77 -3.41 14.55
CA ILE A 78 5.07 -1.98 14.36
C ILE A 78 4.30 -1.14 15.38
N TYR A 79 2.98 -1.31 15.38
CA TYR A 79 2.04 -0.63 16.28
C TYR A 79 0.75 -1.43 16.38
N MET A 80 -0.05 -1.12 17.39
CA MET A 80 -1.42 -1.60 17.52
C MET A 80 -2.37 -0.46 17.89
N ASN A 81 -3.59 -0.52 17.38
CA ASN A 81 -4.69 0.32 17.82
C ASN A 81 -5.86 -0.54 18.31
N SER A 82 -6.69 0.00 19.19
CA SER A 82 -7.96 -0.60 19.54
C SER A 82 -9.08 0.44 19.58
N SER A 83 -10.30 -0.05 19.38
CA SER A 83 -11.53 0.73 19.35
C SER A 83 -12.62 -0.03 20.11
N SER A 84 -13.00 0.53 21.26
CA SER A 84 -14.02 0.02 22.18
C SER A 84 -15.27 0.88 22.08
N SER A 85 -16.41 0.27 21.75
CA SER A 85 -17.67 0.98 21.48
C SER A 85 -18.71 0.79 22.59
N SER A 86 -19.64 1.75 22.72
CA SER A 86 -20.78 1.66 23.63
C SER A 86 -21.80 0.57 23.26
N THR A 87 -21.61 -0.15 22.14
CA THR A 87 -22.42 -1.34 21.79
C THR A 87 -21.82 -2.63 22.32
N GLY A 88 -20.73 -2.56 23.10
CA GLY A 88 -20.01 -3.72 23.65
C GLY A 88 -18.93 -4.31 22.73
N ASN A 89 -18.80 -3.83 21.48
CA ASN A 89 -17.81 -4.36 20.54
C ASN A 89 -16.42 -3.79 20.81
N LEU A 90 -15.43 -4.68 20.82
CA LEU A 90 -14.00 -4.41 20.79
C LEU A 90 -13.42 -4.87 19.46
N THR A 91 -12.61 -4.01 18.86
CA THR A 91 -11.70 -4.38 17.76
C THR A 91 -10.29 -3.90 18.10
N VAL A 92 -9.31 -4.80 18.04
CA VAL A 92 -7.87 -4.49 18.17
C VAL A 92 -7.20 -4.88 16.86
N ASN A 93 -6.40 -3.97 16.30
CA ASN A 93 -5.64 -4.18 15.07
C ASN A 93 -4.15 -4.11 15.39
N ALA A 94 -3.44 -5.23 15.24
CA ALA A 94 -1.98 -5.29 15.34
C ALA A 94 -1.36 -5.32 13.94
N TYR A 95 -0.42 -4.40 13.69
CA TYR A 95 0.26 -4.22 12.41
C TYR A 95 1.71 -4.67 12.51
N PHE A 96 2.19 -5.39 11.50
CA PHE A 96 3.51 -6.04 11.50
C PHE A 96 4.40 -5.53 10.37
N GLN A 97 5.71 -5.63 10.54
CA GLN A 97 6.69 -5.21 9.52
C GLN A 97 6.47 -5.97 8.20
N ILE A 98 6.66 -5.29 7.08
CA ILE A 98 6.52 -5.90 5.75
C ILE A 98 7.53 -7.02 5.57
N GLY A 99 7.07 -8.17 5.07
CA GLY A 99 7.84 -9.41 5.00
C GLY A 99 7.60 -10.35 6.20
N THR A 100 6.95 -9.90 7.27
CA THR A 100 6.47 -10.80 8.34
C THR A 100 5.42 -11.76 7.76
N ASN A 101 5.57 -13.05 8.02
CA ASN A 101 4.59 -14.05 7.59
C ASN A 101 3.26 -13.84 8.36
N PRO A 102 2.13 -13.53 7.69
CA PRO A 102 0.85 -13.26 8.36
C PRO A 102 0.30 -14.47 9.15
N GLU A 103 0.71 -15.69 8.80
CA GLU A 103 0.26 -16.91 9.49
C GLU A 103 1.01 -17.11 10.81
N LEU A 104 2.32 -16.84 10.83
CA LEU A 104 3.11 -16.84 12.06
C LEU A 104 2.68 -15.70 13.00
N ALA A 105 2.45 -14.50 12.46
CA ALA A 105 1.91 -13.38 13.22
C ALA A 105 0.52 -13.69 13.81
N GLN A 106 -0.36 -14.37 13.04
CA GLN A 106 -1.66 -14.82 13.56
C GLN A 106 -1.50 -15.81 14.72
N VAL A 107 -0.55 -16.75 14.63
CA VAL A 107 -0.29 -17.74 15.70
C VAL A 107 0.32 -17.09 16.94
N ASP A 108 1.28 -16.17 16.81
CA ASP A 108 1.85 -15.43 17.95
C ASP A 108 0.77 -14.61 18.68
N VAL A 109 -0.03 -13.82 17.93
CA VAL A 109 -1.15 -13.07 18.48
C VAL A 109 -2.20 -13.98 19.13
N GLN A 110 -2.55 -15.11 18.50
CA GLN A 110 -3.50 -16.07 19.08
C GLN A 110 -2.99 -16.67 20.39
N ASN A 111 -1.70 -17.01 20.47
CA ASN A 111 -1.08 -17.51 21.69
C ASN A 111 -1.11 -16.45 22.81
N ARG A 112 -0.82 -15.19 22.49
CA ARG A 112 -0.88 -14.06 23.42
C ARG A 112 -2.30 -13.76 23.90
N VAL A 113 -3.30 -13.80 23.01
CA VAL A 113 -4.72 -13.69 23.37
C VAL A 113 -5.14 -14.83 24.30
N ASN A 114 -4.63 -16.05 24.11
CA ASN A 114 -4.91 -17.17 25.01
C ASN A 114 -4.31 -16.97 26.41
N LEU A 115 -3.20 -16.24 26.56
CA LEU A 115 -2.65 -15.83 27.87
C LEU A 115 -3.52 -14.78 28.56
N ALA A 116 -4.18 -13.89 27.80
CA ALA A 116 -5.12 -12.91 28.34
C ALA A 116 -6.44 -13.55 28.78
N LEU A 117 -6.88 -14.64 28.13
CA LEU A 117 -8.21 -15.24 28.29
C LEU A 117 -8.69 -15.43 29.74
N PRO A 118 -7.87 -15.92 30.70
CA PRO A 118 -8.31 -16.10 32.10
C PRO A 118 -8.60 -14.79 32.86
N GLN A 119 -8.10 -13.65 32.36
CA GLN A 119 -8.31 -12.33 32.96
C GLN A 119 -9.59 -11.65 32.44
N LEU A 120 -10.21 -12.20 31.38
CA LEU A 120 -11.34 -11.59 30.70
C LEU A 120 -12.69 -12.01 31.32
N PRO A 121 -13.72 -11.13 31.29
CA PRO A 121 -15.06 -11.48 31.76
C PRO A 121 -15.63 -12.74 31.09
N SER A 122 -16.29 -13.60 31.88
CA SER A 122 -16.84 -14.88 31.42
C SER A 122 -17.88 -14.73 30.31
N SER A 123 -18.60 -13.61 30.28
CA SER A 123 -19.50 -13.21 29.18
C SER A 123 -18.76 -13.12 27.84
N VAL A 124 -17.58 -12.49 27.82
CA VAL A 124 -16.74 -12.35 26.62
C VAL A 124 -16.18 -13.71 26.21
N GLN A 125 -15.70 -14.51 27.17
CA GLN A 125 -15.24 -15.88 26.91
C GLN A 125 -16.34 -16.74 26.25
N SER A 126 -17.60 -16.59 26.69
CA SER A 126 -18.74 -17.34 26.16
C SER A 126 -19.16 -16.95 24.74
N GLN A 127 -18.90 -15.70 24.31
CA GLN A 127 -19.11 -15.26 22.92
C GLN A 127 -17.95 -15.71 22.00
N GLY A 128 -16.78 -15.98 22.58
CA GLY A 128 -15.56 -16.30 21.87
C GLY A 128 -14.83 -15.07 21.33
N ILE A 129 -13.50 -15.13 21.31
CA ILE A 129 -12.63 -14.09 20.75
C ILE A 129 -12.16 -14.56 19.38
N GLN A 130 -12.29 -13.71 18.36
CA GLN A 130 -11.89 -14.04 17.00
C GLN A 130 -10.55 -13.38 16.68
N VAL A 131 -9.52 -14.17 16.40
CA VAL A 131 -8.20 -13.69 15.92
C VAL A 131 -8.06 -14.07 14.45
N GLN A 132 -8.08 -13.08 13.56
CA GLN A 132 -8.11 -13.30 12.12
C GLN A 132 -7.03 -12.45 11.42
N LYS A 133 -6.26 -13.07 10.53
CA LYS A 133 -5.58 -12.32 9.47
C LYS A 133 -6.65 -11.69 8.58
N LYS A 134 -6.62 -10.37 8.41
CA LYS A 134 -7.61 -9.59 7.64
C LYS A 134 -6.92 -8.42 6.96
N SER A 135 -7.13 -8.27 5.65
CA SER A 135 -6.67 -7.06 4.94
C SER A 135 -7.45 -5.83 5.38
N SER A 136 -6.77 -4.69 5.53
CA SER A 136 -7.38 -3.37 5.69
C SER A 136 -8.05 -2.85 4.42
N ALA A 137 -7.70 -3.39 3.24
CA ALA A 137 -8.19 -2.93 1.94
C ALA A 137 -9.41 -3.73 1.47
N PHE A 138 -10.50 -3.02 1.12
CA PHE A 138 -11.63 -3.59 0.39
C PHE A 138 -11.25 -3.77 -1.08
N MET A 139 -11.32 -5.01 -1.61
CA MET A 139 -11.06 -5.28 -3.02
C MET A 139 -12.31 -4.98 -3.87
N MET A 140 -13.47 -5.48 -3.43
CA MET A 140 -14.78 -5.24 -4.05
C MET A 140 -15.85 -5.02 -2.98
N VAL A 141 -16.84 -4.19 -3.28
CA VAL A 141 -18.04 -3.98 -2.46
C VAL A 141 -19.25 -4.38 -3.29
N ILE A 142 -19.92 -5.47 -2.91
CA ILE A 142 -21.06 -6.06 -3.60
C ILE A 142 -22.32 -5.76 -2.80
N ALA A 143 -23.36 -5.24 -3.45
CA ALA A 143 -24.69 -5.08 -2.86
C ALA A 143 -25.64 -6.15 -3.41
N ILE A 144 -26.26 -6.92 -2.51
CA ILE A 144 -27.43 -7.76 -2.82
C ILE A 144 -28.67 -6.99 -2.41
N TYR A 145 -29.63 -6.78 -3.31
CA TYR A 145 -30.76 -5.88 -3.07
C TYR A 145 -32.04 -6.35 -3.78
N SER A 146 -33.19 -5.81 -3.38
CA SER A 146 -34.48 -6.09 -4.06
C SER A 146 -34.95 -4.85 -4.83
N PRO A 147 -34.85 -4.80 -6.18
CA PRO A 147 -35.20 -3.61 -6.96
C PRO A 147 -36.65 -3.15 -6.79
N GLY A 148 -37.58 -4.08 -6.56
CA GLY A 148 -39.00 -3.83 -6.32
C GLY A 148 -39.44 -4.04 -4.87
N GLU A 149 -38.51 -4.06 -3.92
CA GLU A 149 -38.77 -4.13 -2.46
C GLU A 149 -39.69 -5.30 -2.03
N ARG A 150 -39.67 -6.41 -2.77
CA ARG A 150 -40.44 -7.63 -2.48
C ARG A 150 -40.00 -8.31 -1.19
N TYR A 151 -38.72 -8.18 -0.86
CA TYR A 151 -38.07 -8.82 0.28
C TYR A 151 -37.58 -7.75 1.25
N ASP A 152 -37.70 -8.04 2.54
CA ASP A 152 -37.20 -7.17 3.60
C ASP A 152 -35.68 -7.33 3.80
N ALA A 153 -35.07 -6.40 4.53
CA ALA A 153 -33.63 -6.44 4.81
C ALA A 153 -33.21 -7.73 5.54
N THR A 154 -34.09 -8.29 6.38
CA THR A 154 -33.85 -9.54 7.13
C THR A 154 -33.67 -10.73 6.17
N TYR A 155 -34.57 -10.90 5.21
CA TYR A 155 -34.50 -11.96 4.20
C TYR A 155 -33.30 -11.76 3.26
N ILE A 156 -33.07 -10.53 2.78
CA ILE A 156 -31.93 -10.23 1.88
C ILE A 156 -30.61 -10.55 2.59
N ALA A 157 -30.44 -10.15 3.85
CA ALA A 157 -29.24 -10.43 4.65
C ALA A 157 -29.02 -11.93 4.86
N ASN A 158 -30.06 -12.67 5.21
CA ASN A 158 -29.92 -14.11 5.42
C ASN A 158 -29.63 -14.88 4.12
N TYR A 159 -30.31 -14.55 3.01
CA TYR A 159 -30.04 -15.15 1.71
C TYR A 159 -28.60 -14.87 1.26
N ALA A 160 -28.13 -13.63 1.40
CA ALA A 160 -26.75 -13.25 1.12
C ALA A 160 -25.75 -14.00 2.01
N ASN A 161 -26.03 -14.20 3.31
CA ASN A 161 -25.17 -14.92 4.25
C ASN A 161 -25.08 -16.44 3.95
N ILE A 162 -26.20 -17.06 3.59
CA ILE A 162 -26.25 -18.52 3.36
C ILE A 162 -25.70 -18.90 1.98
N TYR A 163 -26.15 -18.22 0.91
CA TYR A 163 -25.90 -18.67 -0.46
C TYR A 163 -24.77 -17.90 -1.13
N VAL A 164 -24.72 -16.58 -0.98
CA VAL A 164 -23.74 -15.73 -1.68
C VAL A 164 -22.40 -15.71 -0.95
N LEU A 165 -22.39 -15.40 0.34
CA LEU A 165 -21.17 -15.23 1.14
C LEU A 165 -20.35 -16.51 1.21
N ASP A 166 -20.98 -17.66 1.46
CA ASP A 166 -20.29 -18.96 1.51
C ASP A 166 -19.70 -19.36 0.14
N ALA A 167 -20.38 -19.03 -0.96
CA ALA A 167 -19.85 -19.26 -2.30
C ALA A 167 -18.63 -18.37 -2.57
N LEU A 168 -18.70 -17.08 -2.25
CA LEU A 168 -17.58 -16.15 -2.37
C LEU A 168 -16.39 -16.55 -1.49
N LYS A 169 -16.63 -17.02 -0.25
CA LYS A 169 -15.58 -17.49 0.65
C LYS A 169 -14.84 -18.74 0.17
N ARG A 170 -15.44 -19.53 -0.72
CA ARG A 170 -14.80 -20.72 -1.33
C ARG A 170 -13.89 -20.38 -2.51
N ILE A 171 -13.97 -19.16 -3.05
CA ILE A 171 -13.09 -18.71 -4.13
C ILE A 171 -11.68 -18.49 -3.56
N PRO A 172 -10.64 -19.14 -4.10
CA PRO A 172 -9.26 -18.90 -3.68
C PRO A 172 -8.91 -17.41 -3.83
N GLY A 173 -8.42 -16.79 -2.76
CA GLY A 173 -8.12 -15.36 -2.72
C GLY A 173 -9.23 -14.46 -2.17
N ALA A 174 -10.46 -14.97 -1.95
CA ALA A 174 -11.60 -14.21 -1.43
C ALA A 174 -12.17 -14.75 -0.10
N ASN A 175 -11.48 -15.67 0.59
CA ASN A 175 -12.01 -16.32 1.80
C ASN A 175 -12.28 -15.38 2.99
N GLN A 176 -11.69 -14.19 2.99
CA GLN A 176 -11.91 -13.12 3.98
C GLN A 176 -13.18 -12.28 3.71
N SER A 177 -13.96 -12.60 2.66
CA SER A 177 -15.23 -11.92 2.36
C SER A 177 -16.14 -11.88 3.59
N SER A 178 -16.72 -10.72 3.88
CA SER A 178 -17.62 -10.51 5.03
C SER A 178 -18.73 -9.51 4.71
N ILE A 179 -19.87 -9.66 5.40
CA ILE A 179 -21.00 -8.73 5.31
C ILE A 179 -20.78 -7.59 6.32
N PHE A 180 -21.19 -6.37 5.97
CA PHE A 180 -21.29 -5.27 6.94
C PHE A 180 -22.50 -5.49 7.87
N GLY A 181 -22.26 -5.51 9.18
CA GLY A 181 -23.26 -5.86 10.18
C GLY A 181 -23.38 -7.38 10.44
N THR A 182 -24.39 -7.78 11.21
CA THR A 182 -24.60 -9.19 11.60
C THR A 182 -25.78 -9.77 10.82
N PRO A 183 -25.56 -10.51 9.71
CA PRO A 183 -26.63 -11.04 8.85
C PRO A 183 -27.23 -12.36 9.37
N ASP A 184 -26.99 -12.70 10.63
CA ASP A 184 -27.46 -13.93 11.24
C ASP A 184 -28.91 -13.78 11.69
N TYR A 185 -29.71 -14.84 11.48
CA TYR A 185 -30.97 -14.95 12.19
C TYR A 185 -30.74 -15.21 13.68
N ALA A 186 -31.65 -14.70 14.49
CA ALA A 186 -31.86 -15.12 15.86
C ALA A 186 -33.34 -15.41 16.10
N MET A 187 -33.61 -16.36 16.99
CA MET A 187 -34.92 -16.51 17.61
C MET A 187 -35.00 -15.45 18.70
N ARG A 188 -35.68 -14.35 18.38
CA ARG A 188 -35.83 -13.19 19.25
C ARG A 188 -37.04 -13.44 20.15
N ILE A 189 -36.79 -13.64 21.43
CA ILE A 189 -37.80 -13.75 22.47
C ILE A 189 -38.02 -12.34 23.04
N TRP A 190 -39.14 -11.74 22.66
CA TRP A 190 -39.52 -10.39 23.04
C TRP A 190 -40.41 -10.43 24.29
N LEU A 191 -39.85 -10.01 25.41
CA LEU A 191 -40.48 -10.06 26.74
C LEU A 191 -41.40 -8.85 27.00
N LYS A 192 -42.46 -9.06 27.78
CA LYS A 192 -43.45 -8.05 28.19
C LYS A 192 -43.44 -7.90 29.72
N PRO A 193 -42.70 -6.92 30.29
CA PRO A 193 -42.47 -6.79 31.73
C PRO A 193 -43.75 -6.65 32.57
N ASP A 194 -44.77 -5.99 32.02
CA ASP A 194 -46.10 -5.83 32.62
C ASP A 194 -46.81 -7.18 32.84
N ARG A 195 -46.83 -8.05 31.83
CA ARG A 195 -47.38 -9.41 31.90
C ARG A 195 -46.55 -10.32 32.80
N MET A 196 -45.23 -10.19 32.72
CA MET A 196 -44.31 -10.90 33.61
C MET A 196 -44.57 -10.57 35.08
N ALA A 197 -44.74 -9.28 35.41
CA ALA A 197 -45.06 -8.83 36.76
C ALA A 197 -46.43 -9.32 37.24
N GLN A 198 -47.48 -9.21 36.41
CA GLN A 198 -48.83 -9.72 36.70
C GLN A 198 -48.84 -11.21 37.04
N LEU A 199 -48.01 -12.01 36.35
CA LEU A 199 -47.91 -13.45 36.54
C LEU A 199 -46.82 -13.85 37.56
N GLY A 200 -46.07 -12.89 38.11
CA GLY A 200 -44.97 -13.15 39.05
C GLY A 200 -43.86 -14.00 38.43
N ILE A 201 -43.40 -13.63 37.24
CA ILE A 201 -42.34 -14.26 36.43
C ILE A 201 -41.18 -13.27 36.25
N THR A 202 -39.94 -13.76 36.31
CA THR A 202 -38.71 -12.96 36.12
C THR A 202 -38.04 -13.23 34.77
N ALA A 203 -37.08 -12.37 34.39
CA ALA A 203 -36.18 -12.63 33.27
C ALA A 203 -35.43 -13.98 33.43
N GLY A 204 -34.92 -14.25 34.64
CA GLY A 204 -34.21 -15.49 34.95
C GLY A 204 -35.08 -16.75 34.86
N ASP A 205 -36.38 -16.64 35.17
CA ASP A 205 -37.32 -17.76 34.98
C ASP A 205 -37.48 -18.12 33.50
N VAL A 206 -37.60 -17.11 32.62
CA VAL A 206 -37.68 -17.33 31.17
C VAL A 206 -36.37 -17.86 30.62
N GLN A 207 -35.22 -17.31 31.05
CA GLN A 207 -33.89 -17.81 30.69
C GLN A 207 -33.77 -19.30 31.03
N ARG A 208 -34.07 -19.70 32.28
CA ARG A 208 -34.01 -21.11 32.72
C ARG A 208 -34.99 -22.00 31.94
N ALA A 209 -36.22 -21.54 31.71
CA ALA A 209 -37.22 -22.31 30.97
C ALA A 209 -36.77 -22.58 29.52
N VAL A 210 -36.27 -21.55 28.82
CA VAL A 210 -35.73 -21.65 27.46
C VAL A 210 -34.46 -22.52 27.44
N ALA A 211 -33.53 -22.30 28.35
CA ALA A 211 -32.28 -23.06 28.44
C ALA A 211 -32.51 -24.55 28.72
N ASN A 212 -33.54 -24.92 29.49
CA ASN A 212 -33.83 -26.31 29.84
C ASN A 212 -34.69 -27.04 28.80
N GLN A 213 -35.66 -26.38 28.18
CA GLN A 213 -36.55 -27.01 27.19
C GLN A 213 -35.96 -27.02 25.77
N ASN A 214 -35.10 -26.05 25.42
CA ASN A 214 -34.42 -26.01 24.13
C ASN A 214 -33.02 -26.68 24.18
N GLN A 215 -32.97 -27.95 24.59
CA GLN A 215 -31.75 -28.75 24.63
C GLN A 215 -31.79 -29.93 23.64
N GLN A 216 -30.60 -30.40 23.26
CA GLN A 216 -30.45 -31.64 22.49
C GLN A 216 -30.10 -32.76 23.45
N PHE A 217 -31.05 -33.66 23.70
CA PHE A 217 -30.81 -34.85 24.52
C PHE A 217 -30.31 -36.03 23.67
N ALA A 218 -29.36 -36.79 24.20
CA ALA A 218 -28.86 -38.03 23.59
C ALA A 218 -29.32 -39.22 24.44
N VAL A 219 -30.15 -40.10 23.86
CA VAL A 219 -30.84 -41.16 24.62
C VAL A 219 -30.12 -42.52 24.54
N GLY A 220 -29.35 -42.76 23.48
CA GLY A 220 -28.52 -43.97 23.34
C GLY A 220 -29.08 -45.00 22.35
N ARG A 221 -28.84 -46.29 22.61
CA ARG A 221 -29.24 -47.40 21.74
C ARG A 221 -29.84 -48.55 22.55
N LEU A 222 -30.90 -49.16 22.03
CA LEU A 222 -31.41 -50.44 22.51
C LEU A 222 -30.59 -51.59 21.91
N GLY A 223 -30.44 -52.68 22.66
CA GLY A 223 -29.69 -53.87 22.23
C GLY A 223 -28.17 -53.64 22.05
N GLN A 224 -27.58 -52.63 22.70
CA GLN A 224 -26.15 -52.40 22.67
C GLN A 224 -25.42 -53.31 23.66
N SER A 225 -24.38 -54.03 23.20
CA SER A 225 -23.55 -54.90 24.04
C SER A 225 -22.78 -54.11 25.12
N PRO A 226 -22.53 -54.71 26.31
CA PRO A 226 -22.81 -56.10 26.69
C PRO A 226 -24.30 -56.34 27.01
N THR A 227 -24.85 -57.42 26.45
CA THR A 227 -26.24 -57.86 26.69
C THR A 227 -26.23 -59.21 27.43
N GLY A 228 -27.16 -59.41 28.36
CA GLY A 228 -27.22 -60.65 29.17
C GLY A 228 -27.60 -61.92 28.39
N SER A 229 -28.10 -61.75 27.17
CA SER A 229 -28.35 -62.79 26.17
C SER A 229 -28.01 -62.26 24.78
N PRO A 230 -27.88 -63.11 23.74
CA PRO A 230 -27.78 -62.64 22.36
C PRO A 230 -29.03 -61.83 21.98
N VAL A 231 -28.83 -60.65 21.39
CA VAL A 231 -29.91 -59.77 20.92
C VAL A 231 -29.77 -59.58 19.42
N GLU A 232 -30.79 -59.95 18.65
CA GLU A 232 -30.74 -59.97 17.18
C GLU A 232 -30.83 -58.58 16.53
N GLN A 233 -31.37 -57.58 17.24
CA GLN A 233 -31.64 -56.25 16.71
C GLN A 233 -31.18 -55.16 17.68
N SER A 234 -30.45 -54.16 17.17
CA SER A 234 -30.10 -52.94 17.90
C SER A 234 -30.66 -51.70 17.20
N PHE A 235 -31.40 -50.89 17.95
CA PHE A 235 -32.02 -49.66 17.46
C PHE A 235 -31.35 -48.45 18.10
N ALA A 236 -31.11 -47.39 17.32
CA ALA A 236 -30.76 -46.09 17.88
C ALA A 236 -32.04 -45.40 18.39
N VAL A 237 -32.02 -44.90 19.63
CA VAL A 237 -33.15 -44.18 20.21
C VAL A 237 -33.00 -42.70 19.88
N THR A 238 -33.88 -42.20 19.03
CA THR A 238 -33.97 -40.78 18.68
C THR A 238 -35.05 -40.08 19.51
N THR A 239 -34.86 -38.79 19.73
CA THR A 239 -35.82 -37.92 20.42
C THR A 239 -35.92 -36.59 19.66
N THR A 240 -36.98 -35.84 19.89
CA THR A 240 -37.14 -34.48 19.36
C THR A 240 -35.96 -33.63 19.81
N GLY A 241 -35.31 -32.94 18.86
CA GLY A 241 -34.16 -32.09 19.15
C GLY A 241 -34.54 -30.69 19.65
N ARG A 242 -33.60 -29.77 19.49
CA ARG A 242 -33.83 -28.32 19.70
C ARG A 242 -35.06 -27.84 18.93
N LEU A 243 -35.83 -26.95 19.56
CA LEU A 243 -36.96 -26.25 18.95
C LEU A 243 -36.46 -25.42 17.77
N SER A 244 -37.31 -25.16 16.77
CA SER A 244 -36.92 -24.60 15.46
C SER A 244 -37.84 -23.50 14.93
N GLU A 245 -39.15 -23.58 15.22
CA GLU A 245 -40.15 -22.60 14.79
C GLU A 245 -40.60 -21.71 15.95
N PRO A 246 -40.91 -20.41 15.71
CA PRO A 246 -41.32 -19.49 16.78
C PRO A 246 -42.51 -20.00 17.62
N ALA A 247 -43.46 -20.67 16.99
CA ALA A 247 -44.63 -21.25 17.66
C ALA A 247 -44.28 -22.35 18.66
N GLU A 248 -43.13 -23.02 18.52
CA GLU A 248 -42.63 -23.99 19.50
C GLU A 248 -42.08 -23.26 20.73
N PHE A 249 -41.31 -22.19 20.51
CA PHE A 249 -40.79 -21.33 21.59
C PHE A 249 -41.93 -20.65 22.36
N ASP A 250 -42.97 -20.14 21.68
CA ASP A 250 -44.17 -19.55 22.29
C ASP A 250 -44.90 -20.51 23.26
N ASN A 251 -44.71 -21.81 23.09
CA ASN A 251 -45.31 -22.86 23.92
C ASN A 251 -44.39 -23.39 25.03
N ILE A 252 -43.16 -22.88 25.18
CA ILE A 252 -42.27 -23.17 26.32
C ILE A 252 -43.00 -22.88 27.63
N ILE A 253 -42.99 -23.86 28.54
CA ILE A 253 -43.65 -23.76 29.84
C ILE A 253 -42.69 -23.08 30.82
N ILE A 254 -43.07 -21.93 31.36
CA ILE A 254 -42.25 -21.19 32.33
C ILE A 254 -42.60 -21.60 33.77
N ARG A 255 -43.90 -21.78 34.04
CA ARG A 255 -44.38 -22.24 35.35
C ARG A 255 -45.63 -23.10 35.19
N ALA A 256 -45.65 -24.24 35.88
CA ALA A 256 -46.86 -25.04 36.10
C ALA A 256 -47.12 -25.07 37.61
N ALA A 257 -48.33 -24.68 38.03
CA ALA A 257 -48.72 -24.73 39.44
C ALA A 257 -49.17 -26.14 39.84
N SER A 258 -48.81 -26.57 41.05
CA SER A 258 -49.29 -27.82 41.65
C SER A 258 -50.61 -27.56 42.38
N GLY A 259 -51.74 -27.87 41.75
CA GLY A 259 -53.06 -27.86 42.41
C GLY A 259 -54.21 -27.29 41.57
N ASP A 260 -53.92 -26.37 40.65
CA ASP A 260 -54.90 -25.82 39.70
C ASP A 260 -54.23 -25.54 38.34
N ALA A 261 -54.96 -25.75 37.25
CA ALA A 261 -54.42 -26.02 35.90
C ALA A 261 -53.81 -24.81 35.13
N ALA A 262 -53.34 -23.77 35.83
CA ALA A 262 -52.72 -22.58 35.23
C ALA A 262 -51.25 -22.84 34.81
N ILE A 263 -51.06 -23.32 33.58
CA ILE A 263 -49.74 -23.41 32.93
C ILE A 263 -49.42 -22.05 32.28
N VAL A 264 -48.38 -21.37 32.76
CA VAL A 264 -47.86 -20.14 32.14
C VAL A 264 -46.85 -20.51 31.06
N ARG A 265 -47.12 -20.08 29.81
CA ARG A 265 -46.26 -20.28 28.63
C ARG A 265 -45.57 -18.98 28.22
N LEU A 266 -44.55 -19.08 27.36
CA LEU A 266 -43.81 -17.91 26.86
C LEU A 266 -44.72 -16.86 26.20
N LYS A 267 -45.70 -17.28 25.40
CA LYS A 267 -46.67 -16.39 24.74
C LYS A 267 -47.53 -15.56 25.69
N ASP A 268 -47.65 -15.97 26.96
CA ASP A 268 -48.46 -15.26 27.96
C ASP A 268 -47.69 -14.08 28.56
N VAL A 269 -46.34 -14.10 28.46
CA VAL A 269 -45.41 -13.09 29.00
C VAL A 269 -44.52 -12.43 27.93
N GLY A 270 -44.72 -12.75 26.66
CA GLY A 270 -43.86 -12.30 25.57
C GLY A 270 -44.31 -12.86 24.22
N ARG A 271 -43.39 -12.92 23.26
CA ARG A 271 -43.53 -13.67 21.99
C ARG A 271 -42.16 -14.10 21.46
N ALA A 272 -42.10 -15.22 20.77
CA ALA A 272 -40.98 -15.58 19.93
C ALA A 272 -41.18 -15.06 18.50
N ALA A 273 -40.10 -14.61 17.86
CA ALA A 273 -40.11 -14.23 16.45
C ALA A 273 -38.74 -14.51 15.81
N LEU A 274 -38.73 -14.91 14.54
CA LEU A 274 -37.50 -14.92 13.76
C LEU A 274 -37.14 -13.47 13.41
N GLY A 275 -35.91 -13.05 13.72
CA GLY A 275 -35.42 -11.70 13.44
C GLY A 275 -33.91 -11.67 13.23
N GLN A 276 -33.32 -10.49 13.12
CA GLN A 276 -31.87 -10.33 13.07
C GLN A 276 -31.27 -10.53 14.46
N LYS A 277 -30.05 -11.08 14.52
CA LYS A 277 -29.26 -11.21 15.75
C LYS A 277 -28.95 -9.83 16.36
N ASP A 278 -28.52 -8.90 15.52
CA ASP A 278 -28.22 -7.51 15.86
C ASP A 278 -28.85 -6.56 14.83
N TYR A 279 -29.17 -5.33 15.26
CA TYR A 279 -29.84 -4.30 14.47
C TYR A 279 -29.04 -2.97 14.42
N SER A 280 -27.75 -3.00 14.82
CA SER A 280 -26.91 -1.78 14.89
C SER A 280 -26.55 -1.18 13.52
N ILE A 281 -26.61 -1.98 12.45
CA ILE A 281 -26.27 -1.58 11.08
C ILE A 281 -27.47 -1.76 10.15
N ARG A 282 -27.66 -0.79 9.25
CA ARG A 282 -28.59 -0.88 8.10
C ARG A 282 -27.84 -0.51 6.83
N SER A 283 -27.79 -1.42 5.87
CA SER A 283 -27.14 -1.18 4.58
C SER A 283 -28.17 -0.85 3.49
N ARG A 284 -27.79 0.02 2.54
CA ARG A 284 -28.62 0.39 1.39
C ARG A 284 -27.79 0.47 0.12
N PHE A 285 -28.45 0.22 -1.01
CA PHE A 285 -27.91 0.43 -2.35
C PHE A 285 -28.84 1.37 -3.11
N GLN A 286 -28.33 2.55 -3.52
CA GLN A 286 -29.12 3.60 -4.17
C GLN A 286 -30.43 3.94 -3.39
N GLY A 287 -30.33 4.00 -2.06
CA GLY A 287 -31.45 4.23 -1.13
C GLY A 287 -32.31 3.01 -0.79
N LYS A 288 -32.30 1.94 -1.60
CA LYS A 288 -33.10 0.72 -1.38
C LYS A 288 -32.44 -0.21 -0.36
N ALA A 289 -33.24 -1.00 0.35
CA ALA A 289 -32.73 -1.99 1.30
C ALA A 289 -31.79 -3.00 0.60
N ALA A 290 -30.59 -3.18 1.16
CA ALA A 290 -29.56 -4.04 0.59
C ALA A 290 -28.71 -4.69 1.68
N THR A 291 -28.02 -5.77 1.33
CA THR A 291 -26.95 -6.36 2.14
C THR A 291 -25.64 -6.18 1.40
N VAL A 292 -24.65 -5.60 2.08
CA VAL A 292 -23.37 -5.24 1.49
C VAL A 292 -22.30 -6.23 1.95
N ILE A 293 -21.66 -6.87 0.96
CA ILE A 293 -20.55 -7.80 1.14
C ILE A 293 -19.27 -7.08 0.71
N ALA A 294 -18.32 -6.95 1.62
CA ALA A 294 -16.94 -6.60 1.31
C ALA A 294 -16.15 -7.87 0.97
N VAL A 295 -15.57 -7.92 -0.22
CA VAL A 295 -14.55 -8.91 -0.60
C VAL A 295 -13.18 -8.32 -0.29
N TYR A 296 -12.37 -9.08 0.43
CA TYR A 296 -10.99 -8.73 0.76
C TYR A 296 -10.07 -9.68 0.01
N GLN A 297 -9.02 -9.13 -0.60
CA GLN A 297 -7.97 -9.91 -1.25
C GLN A 297 -7.10 -10.58 -0.17
N GLN A 298 -6.92 -11.91 -0.26
CA GLN A 298 -5.90 -12.57 0.56
C GLN A 298 -4.49 -12.12 0.14
N PRO A 299 -3.55 -11.91 1.09
CA PRO A 299 -2.15 -11.67 0.77
C PRO A 299 -1.59 -12.73 -0.20
N GLY A 300 -0.88 -12.29 -1.23
CA GLY A 300 -0.33 -13.15 -2.29
C GLY A 300 -1.31 -13.66 -3.36
N ALA A 301 -2.61 -13.39 -3.26
CA ALA A 301 -3.57 -13.72 -4.33
C ALA A 301 -3.60 -12.65 -5.43
N ASN A 302 -3.82 -13.03 -6.70
CA ASN A 302 -3.98 -12.08 -7.80
C ASN A 302 -5.38 -11.45 -7.80
N ALA A 303 -5.47 -10.15 -7.47
CA ALA A 303 -6.75 -9.43 -7.38
C ALA A 303 -7.61 -9.52 -8.65
N LEU A 304 -7.02 -9.47 -9.84
CA LEU A 304 -7.75 -9.55 -11.11
C LEU A 304 -8.36 -10.93 -11.35
N ASP A 305 -7.64 -12.00 -11.00
CA ASP A 305 -8.14 -13.38 -11.09
C ASP A 305 -9.23 -13.65 -10.05
N VAL A 306 -9.11 -13.07 -8.85
CA VAL A 306 -10.15 -13.15 -7.81
C VAL A 306 -11.39 -12.38 -8.25
N SER A 307 -11.28 -11.12 -8.70
CA SER A 307 -12.43 -10.34 -9.21
C SER A 307 -13.12 -11.04 -10.39
N LYS A 308 -12.35 -11.63 -11.32
CA LYS A 308 -12.90 -12.44 -12.43
C LYS A 308 -13.69 -13.64 -11.93
N GLN A 309 -13.18 -14.39 -10.95
CA GLN A 309 -13.90 -15.53 -10.36
C GLN A 309 -15.14 -15.09 -9.56
N VAL A 310 -15.04 -14.01 -8.79
CA VAL A 310 -16.16 -13.42 -8.03
C VAL A 310 -17.29 -13.01 -8.98
N ARG A 311 -16.97 -12.31 -10.08
CA ARG A 311 -17.94 -11.91 -11.11
C ARG A 311 -18.58 -13.12 -11.80
N ALA A 312 -17.80 -14.15 -12.15
CA ALA A 312 -18.32 -15.37 -12.73
C ALA A 312 -19.26 -16.13 -11.77
N ALA A 313 -18.89 -16.21 -10.48
CA ALA A 313 -19.72 -16.85 -9.46
C ALA A 313 -21.03 -16.07 -9.21
N LEU A 314 -21.00 -14.73 -9.20
CA LEU A 314 -22.18 -13.89 -9.05
C LEU A 314 -23.14 -14.03 -10.25
N GLU A 315 -22.64 -14.06 -11.49
CA GLU A 315 -23.47 -14.29 -12.68
C GLU A 315 -24.06 -15.72 -12.71
N GLU A 316 -23.34 -16.74 -12.24
CA GLU A 316 -23.89 -18.09 -12.13
C GLU A 316 -24.97 -18.17 -11.04
N MET A 317 -24.71 -17.61 -9.85
CA MET A 317 -25.68 -17.56 -8.75
C MET A 317 -26.93 -16.74 -9.09
N LYS A 318 -26.80 -15.66 -9.87
CA LYS A 318 -27.94 -14.83 -10.32
C LYS A 318 -29.01 -15.63 -11.06
N LYS A 319 -28.65 -16.74 -11.72
CA LYS A 319 -29.60 -17.65 -12.39
C LYS A 319 -30.50 -18.41 -11.41
N THR A 320 -30.09 -18.56 -10.14
CA THR A 320 -30.82 -19.26 -9.07
C THR A 320 -31.36 -18.32 -7.99
N PHE A 321 -31.22 -17.00 -8.17
CA PHE A 321 -31.78 -16.01 -7.25
C PHE A 321 -33.32 -16.04 -7.27
N PRO A 322 -33.98 -15.93 -6.10
CA PRO A 322 -35.41 -15.68 -6.00
C PRO A 322 -35.86 -14.47 -6.83
N GLN A 323 -36.99 -14.58 -7.50
CA GLN A 323 -37.54 -13.54 -8.37
C GLN A 323 -37.73 -12.22 -7.60
N GLY A 324 -36.94 -11.20 -7.96
CA GLY A 324 -36.94 -9.89 -7.32
C GLY A 324 -35.73 -9.63 -6.42
N LEU A 325 -34.71 -10.50 -6.40
CA LEU A 325 -33.37 -10.20 -5.92
C LEU A 325 -32.40 -9.97 -7.08
N GLU A 326 -31.54 -8.98 -6.93
CA GLU A 326 -30.43 -8.69 -7.83
C GLU A 326 -29.13 -8.44 -7.04
N TYR A 327 -28.00 -8.44 -7.75
CA TYR A 327 -26.73 -7.98 -7.22
C TYR A 327 -26.18 -6.81 -8.04
N SER A 328 -25.34 -5.99 -7.41
CA SER A 328 -24.52 -4.98 -8.08
C SER A 328 -23.13 -4.92 -7.44
N ILE A 329 -22.11 -4.60 -8.22
CA ILE A 329 -20.75 -4.34 -7.72
C ILE A 329 -20.62 -2.82 -7.64
N ALA A 330 -20.72 -2.28 -6.43
CA ALA A 330 -20.73 -0.84 -6.19
C ALA A 330 -19.33 -0.21 -6.18
N MET A 331 -18.31 -1.02 -5.91
CA MET A 331 -16.91 -0.63 -5.93
C MET A 331 -16.06 -1.85 -6.31
N ASP A 332 -15.08 -1.66 -7.19
CA ASP A 332 -14.09 -2.68 -7.54
C ASP A 332 -12.75 -1.98 -7.82
N THR A 333 -11.78 -2.19 -6.93
CA THR A 333 -10.43 -1.61 -7.04
C THR A 333 -9.66 -2.18 -8.24
N THR A 334 -10.04 -3.34 -8.76
CA THR A 334 -9.37 -3.98 -9.90
C THR A 334 -9.66 -3.29 -11.23
N GLU A 335 -10.71 -2.47 -11.32
CA GLU A 335 -10.97 -1.62 -12.49
C GLU A 335 -9.89 -0.54 -12.64
N PHE A 336 -9.44 0.07 -11.53
CA PHE A 336 -8.29 0.99 -11.55
C PHE A 336 -7.01 0.27 -11.99
N THR A 337 -6.75 -0.93 -11.46
CA THR A 337 -5.58 -1.74 -11.85
C THR A 337 -5.60 -2.09 -13.34
N ARG A 338 -6.76 -2.51 -13.87
CA ARG A 338 -6.95 -2.83 -15.29
C ARG A 338 -6.73 -1.59 -16.17
N ALA A 339 -7.37 -0.47 -15.83
CA ALA A 339 -7.22 0.79 -16.56
C ALA A 339 -5.77 1.28 -16.54
N SER A 340 -5.11 1.26 -15.37
CA SER A 340 -3.73 1.70 -15.22
C SER A 340 -2.75 0.83 -16.02
N ILE A 341 -2.93 -0.48 -16.06
CA ILE A 341 -2.12 -1.37 -16.91
C ILE A 341 -2.36 -1.07 -18.40
N SER A 342 -3.61 -0.88 -18.82
CA SER A 342 -3.93 -0.52 -20.21
C SER A 342 -3.29 0.81 -20.61
N ASP A 343 -3.45 1.84 -19.78
CA ASP A 343 -2.88 3.17 -19.98
C ASP A 343 -1.34 3.13 -20.06
N VAL A 344 -0.68 2.31 -19.22
CA VAL A 344 0.78 2.16 -19.27
C VAL A 344 1.24 1.35 -20.48
N VAL A 345 0.48 0.36 -20.94
CA VAL A 345 0.76 -0.33 -22.21
C VAL A 345 0.62 0.62 -23.40
N HIS A 346 -0.38 1.50 -23.42
CA HIS A 346 -0.45 2.58 -24.42
C HIS A 346 0.76 3.51 -24.32
N THR A 347 1.09 3.97 -23.11
CA THR A 347 2.27 4.82 -22.84
C THR A 347 3.57 4.16 -23.31
N PHE A 348 3.70 2.84 -23.14
CA PHE A 348 4.85 2.03 -23.58
C PHE A 348 5.00 2.04 -25.11
N PHE A 349 3.91 1.83 -25.85
CA PHE A 349 3.96 1.88 -27.32
C PHE A 349 4.20 3.29 -27.85
N GLU A 350 3.62 4.33 -27.22
CA GLU A 350 3.91 5.73 -27.56
C GLU A 350 5.39 6.09 -27.34
N ALA A 351 5.93 5.70 -26.18
CA ALA A 351 7.34 5.88 -25.84
C ALA A 351 8.26 5.15 -26.84
N LEU A 352 7.94 3.90 -27.18
CA LEU A 352 8.68 3.12 -28.19
C LEU A 352 8.66 3.80 -29.55
N VAL A 353 7.50 4.28 -30.02
CA VAL A 353 7.39 4.99 -31.31
C VAL A 353 8.21 6.28 -31.29
N LEU A 354 8.17 7.07 -30.22
CA LEU A 354 8.98 8.28 -30.09
C LEU A 354 10.49 7.97 -30.09
N VAL A 355 10.93 6.94 -29.37
CA VAL A 355 12.32 6.45 -29.39
C VAL A 355 12.73 6.02 -30.81
N VAL A 356 11.91 5.22 -31.49
CA VAL A 356 12.15 4.80 -32.90
C VAL A 356 12.30 6.02 -33.82
N VAL A 357 11.44 7.03 -33.67
CA VAL A 357 11.50 8.28 -34.46
C VAL A 357 12.80 9.03 -34.20
N VAL A 358 13.24 9.18 -32.94
CA VAL A 358 14.53 9.83 -32.63
C VAL A 358 15.70 9.07 -33.25
N VAL A 359 15.78 7.77 -33.04
CA VAL A 359 16.85 6.92 -33.62
C VAL A 359 16.85 7.00 -35.14
N PHE A 360 15.67 7.04 -35.78
CA PHE A 360 15.54 7.23 -37.22
C PHE A 360 16.02 8.60 -37.71
N VAL A 361 15.73 9.69 -36.98
CA VAL A 361 16.21 11.05 -37.35
C VAL A 361 17.74 11.14 -37.30
N PHE A 362 18.39 10.47 -36.36
CA PHE A 362 19.84 10.50 -36.19
C PHE A 362 20.60 9.54 -37.10
N LEU A 363 20.14 8.28 -37.25
CA LEU A 363 20.78 7.27 -38.12
C LEU A 363 20.34 7.37 -39.58
N GLN A 364 19.18 7.96 -39.87
CA GLN A 364 18.69 8.29 -41.22
C GLN A 364 18.55 7.08 -42.16
N SER A 365 18.54 5.87 -41.61
CA SER A 365 18.61 4.60 -42.31
C SER A 365 17.69 3.60 -41.62
N LEU A 366 16.61 3.19 -42.30
CA LEU A 366 15.66 2.19 -41.77
C LEU A 366 16.36 0.90 -41.34
N ARG A 367 17.46 0.53 -42.01
CA ARG A 367 18.26 -0.66 -41.71
C ARG A 367 19.08 -0.51 -40.43
N ALA A 368 19.67 0.67 -40.21
CA ALA A 368 20.43 0.96 -39.00
C ALA A 368 19.49 1.11 -37.80
N THR A 369 18.36 1.83 -37.96
CA THR A 369 17.32 1.98 -36.95
C THR A 369 16.69 0.66 -36.52
N LEU A 370 16.51 -0.30 -37.45
CA LEU A 370 15.94 -1.61 -37.11
C LEU A 370 16.75 -2.36 -36.04
N ILE A 371 18.07 -2.13 -35.94
CA ILE A 371 18.94 -2.90 -35.04
C ILE A 371 18.71 -2.53 -33.56
N PRO A 372 18.77 -1.24 -33.13
CA PRO A 372 18.34 -0.86 -31.78
C PRO A 372 16.86 -1.16 -31.50
N VAL A 373 15.98 -1.06 -32.50
CA VAL A 373 14.56 -1.36 -32.34
C VAL A 373 14.30 -2.85 -32.06
N LEU A 374 15.12 -3.76 -32.61
CA LEU A 374 15.08 -5.19 -32.27
C LEU A 374 15.68 -5.50 -30.89
N ALA A 375 16.51 -4.62 -30.33
CA ALA A 375 17.07 -4.83 -28.99
C ALA A 375 16.02 -4.64 -27.88
N VAL A 376 15.10 -3.68 -28.04
CA VAL A 376 14.03 -3.42 -27.05
C VAL A 376 13.18 -4.65 -26.73
N PRO A 377 12.52 -5.34 -27.69
CA PRO A 377 11.68 -6.49 -27.36
C PRO A 377 12.50 -7.64 -26.76
N VAL A 378 13.73 -7.90 -27.23
CA VAL A 378 14.55 -8.99 -26.65
C VAL A 378 14.86 -8.72 -25.18
N SER A 379 15.27 -7.50 -24.83
CA SER A 379 15.65 -7.16 -23.45
C SER A 379 14.45 -6.99 -22.52
N ILE A 380 13.36 -6.36 -22.98
CA ILE A 380 12.12 -6.25 -22.18
C ILE A 380 11.50 -7.63 -21.96
N MET A 381 11.44 -8.50 -22.97
CA MET A 381 10.94 -9.87 -22.77
C MET A 381 11.87 -10.66 -21.82
N GLY A 382 13.20 -10.56 -21.99
CA GLY A 382 14.16 -11.17 -21.06
C GLY A 382 13.97 -10.71 -19.61
N THR A 383 13.53 -9.46 -19.40
CA THR A 383 13.25 -8.92 -18.07
C THR A 383 12.19 -9.73 -17.32
N PHE A 384 11.16 -10.24 -18.00
CA PHE A 384 10.17 -11.12 -17.38
C PHE A 384 10.77 -12.44 -16.85
N MET A 385 11.82 -12.98 -17.50
CA MET A 385 12.52 -14.18 -16.99
C MET A 385 13.14 -13.92 -15.63
N GLY A 386 13.85 -12.79 -15.49
CA GLY A 386 14.49 -12.41 -14.23
C GLY A 386 13.48 -12.02 -13.15
N MET A 387 12.39 -11.35 -13.53
CA MET A 387 11.26 -11.07 -12.62
C MET A 387 10.65 -12.37 -12.06
N LEU A 388 10.40 -13.37 -12.91
CA LEU A 388 9.83 -14.64 -12.47
C LEU A 388 10.80 -15.42 -11.57
N ALA A 389 12.09 -15.44 -11.92
CA ALA A 389 13.14 -16.08 -11.11
C ALA A 389 13.32 -15.45 -9.72
N LEU A 390 12.95 -14.18 -9.55
CA LEU A 390 13.02 -13.44 -8.28
C LEU A 390 11.66 -13.31 -7.57
N GLY A 391 10.60 -13.93 -8.08
CA GLY A 391 9.27 -13.92 -7.47
C GLY A 391 8.53 -12.57 -7.54
N PHE A 392 8.77 -11.78 -8.60
CA PHE A 392 8.12 -10.47 -8.78
C PHE A 392 6.75 -10.60 -9.45
N SER A 393 5.99 -9.50 -9.47
CA SER A 393 4.72 -9.37 -10.18
C SER A 393 4.79 -8.33 -11.31
N ILE A 394 3.91 -8.44 -12.28
CA ILE A 394 3.63 -7.34 -13.22
C ILE A 394 2.75 -6.35 -12.46
N ASN A 395 3.32 -5.18 -12.16
CA ASN A 395 2.67 -4.13 -11.38
C ASN A 395 3.08 -2.74 -11.91
N MET A 396 2.46 -1.69 -11.38
CA MET A 396 2.67 -0.33 -11.89
C MET A 396 4.13 0.12 -11.84
N LEU A 397 4.88 -0.28 -10.81
CA LEU A 397 6.29 0.08 -10.65
C LEU A 397 7.18 -0.65 -11.65
N THR A 398 6.94 -1.94 -11.87
CA THR A 398 7.70 -2.74 -12.84
C THR A 398 7.37 -2.31 -14.27
N LEU A 399 6.12 -1.91 -14.55
CA LEU A 399 5.72 -1.32 -15.84
C LEU A 399 6.33 0.06 -16.08
N PHE A 400 6.36 0.96 -15.08
CA PHE A 400 7.09 2.24 -15.19
C PHE A 400 8.59 2.02 -15.41
N GLY A 401 9.19 1.05 -14.69
CA GLY A 401 10.57 0.63 -14.89
C GLY A 401 10.82 0.15 -16.33
N MET A 402 9.91 -0.65 -16.91
CA MET A 402 9.98 -1.09 -18.30
C MET A 402 9.83 0.05 -19.32
N VAL A 403 8.91 1.01 -19.12
CA VAL A 403 8.75 2.17 -20.01
C VAL A 403 10.02 3.02 -20.04
N LEU A 404 10.60 3.30 -18.87
CA LEU A 404 11.84 4.06 -18.77
C LEU A 404 13.04 3.27 -19.29
N ALA A 405 13.05 1.95 -19.11
CA ALA A 405 14.04 1.06 -19.69
C ALA A 405 14.05 1.09 -21.23
N ILE A 406 12.95 1.42 -21.94
CA ILE A 406 12.99 1.53 -23.42
C ILE A 406 14.12 2.48 -23.86
N GLY A 407 14.19 3.67 -23.25
CA GLY A 407 15.20 4.68 -23.57
C GLY A 407 16.62 4.23 -23.24
N ILE A 408 16.79 3.48 -22.15
CA ILE A 408 18.10 2.98 -21.69
C ILE A 408 18.55 1.77 -22.52
N VAL A 409 17.64 0.85 -22.85
CA VAL A 409 17.91 -0.39 -23.58
C VAL A 409 18.36 -0.10 -25.02
N VAL A 410 17.84 0.94 -25.69
CA VAL A 410 18.34 1.29 -27.02
C VAL A 410 19.75 1.87 -26.99
N ASP A 411 20.22 2.41 -25.87
CA ASP A 411 21.45 3.22 -25.82
C ASP A 411 22.70 2.43 -26.21
N ASP A 412 22.89 1.24 -25.64
CA ASP A 412 24.06 0.40 -25.94
C ASP A 412 24.07 -0.03 -27.42
N ALA A 413 22.90 -0.39 -27.95
CA ALA A 413 22.74 -0.73 -29.36
C ALA A 413 22.99 0.49 -30.29
N ILE A 414 22.54 1.69 -29.90
CA ILE A 414 22.81 2.94 -30.62
C ILE A 414 24.32 3.23 -30.64
N VAL A 415 25.00 3.12 -29.49
CA VAL A 415 26.46 3.37 -29.36
C VAL A 415 27.25 2.41 -30.26
N VAL A 416 26.85 1.14 -30.32
CA VAL A 416 27.44 0.16 -31.25
C VAL A 416 27.19 0.58 -32.70
N ILE A 417 25.94 0.81 -33.11
CA ILE A 417 25.61 1.08 -34.52
C ILE A 417 26.21 2.40 -35.03
N GLU A 418 26.16 3.48 -34.25
CA GLU A 418 26.79 4.75 -34.63
C GLU A 418 28.31 4.59 -34.75
N ASN A 419 28.97 3.81 -33.89
CA ASN A 419 30.41 3.59 -34.02
C ASN A 419 30.76 2.68 -35.21
N VAL A 420 29.86 1.77 -35.64
CA VAL A 420 30.00 1.04 -36.91
C VAL A 420 29.84 1.98 -38.10
N GLU A 421 28.81 2.83 -38.13
CA GLU A 421 28.63 3.79 -39.23
C GLU A 421 29.78 4.80 -39.30
N ARG A 422 30.30 5.27 -38.15
CA ARG A 422 31.53 6.08 -38.08
C ARG A 422 32.71 5.36 -38.73
N ASN A 423 32.98 4.11 -38.34
CA ASN A 423 34.10 3.32 -38.88
C ASN A 423 33.94 3.02 -40.38
N MET A 424 32.72 2.76 -40.86
CA MET A 424 32.43 2.63 -42.31
C MET A 424 32.66 3.94 -43.06
N ASN A 425 32.26 5.09 -42.48
CA ASN A 425 32.34 6.39 -43.15
C ASN A 425 33.76 6.98 -43.16
N VAL A 426 34.50 6.88 -42.05
CA VAL A 426 35.86 7.43 -41.90
C VAL A 426 36.91 6.53 -42.54
N HIS A 427 36.90 5.23 -42.22
CA HIS A 427 37.95 4.29 -42.66
C HIS A 427 37.57 3.49 -43.92
N LYS A 428 36.38 3.71 -44.50
CA LYS A 428 35.88 3.04 -45.72
C LYS A 428 35.92 1.50 -45.66
N LEU A 429 35.72 0.96 -44.46
CA LEU A 429 35.74 -0.49 -44.18
C LEU A 429 34.46 -1.19 -44.67
N SER A 430 34.54 -2.51 -44.86
CA SER A 430 33.36 -3.35 -45.07
C SER A 430 32.47 -3.33 -43.81
N PRO A 431 31.14 -3.56 -43.90
CA PRO A 431 30.27 -3.61 -42.72
C PRO A 431 30.75 -4.60 -41.65
N LYS A 432 31.34 -5.71 -42.07
CA LYS A 432 31.84 -6.77 -41.17
C LYS A 432 33.13 -6.35 -40.45
N ASP A 433 34.05 -5.70 -41.15
CA ASP A 433 35.32 -5.27 -40.55
C ASP A 433 35.15 -3.98 -39.75
N ALA A 434 34.24 -3.10 -40.16
CA ALA A 434 33.76 -1.97 -39.36
C ALA A 434 33.08 -2.45 -38.07
N ALA A 435 32.24 -3.49 -38.12
CA ALA A 435 31.65 -4.09 -36.92
C ALA A 435 32.71 -4.65 -35.97
N ARG A 436 33.74 -5.35 -36.48
CA ARG A 436 34.85 -5.85 -35.65
C ARG A 436 35.61 -4.71 -34.96
N ARG A 437 36.05 -3.71 -35.73
CA ARG A 437 36.78 -2.55 -35.20
C ARG A 437 35.92 -1.75 -34.21
N ALA A 438 34.65 -1.51 -34.52
CA ALA A 438 33.77 -0.79 -33.63
C ALA A 438 33.61 -1.49 -32.29
N MET A 439 33.51 -2.83 -32.25
CA MET A 439 33.45 -3.58 -30.98
C MET A 439 34.77 -3.60 -30.22
N ASP A 440 35.91 -3.45 -30.88
CA ASP A 440 37.18 -3.23 -30.19
C ASP A 440 37.25 -1.82 -29.55
N GLU A 441 36.53 -0.83 -30.11
CA GLU A 441 36.44 0.55 -29.60
C GLU A 441 35.32 0.75 -28.54
N VAL A 442 34.21 0.00 -28.57
CA VAL A 442 33.03 0.25 -27.69
C VAL A 442 32.63 -0.88 -26.73
N ALA A 443 33.23 -2.08 -26.78
CA ALA A 443 32.86 -3.15 -25.85
C ALA A 443 33.15 -2.79 -24.38
N GLY A 444 34.27 -2.11 -24.10
CA GLY A 444 34.61 -1.59 -22.77
C GLY A 444 33.56 -0.59 -22.24
N PRO A 445 33.28 0.50 -22.98
CA PRO A 445 32.25 1.48 -22.61
C PRO A 445 30.86 0.87 -22.41
N VAL A 446 30.42 -0.07 -23.24
CA VAL A 446 29.10 -0.74 -23.09
C VAL A 446 29.06 -1.55 -21.78
N VAL A 447 30.13 -2.29 -21.46
CA VAL A 447 30.20 -3.00 -20.17
C VAL A 447 30.24 -2.01 -18.99
N ALA A 448 30.92 -0.86 -19.13
CA ALA A 448 30.94 0.19 -18.11
C ALA A 448 29.53 0.74 -17.81
N ILE A 449 28.77 1.05 -18.86
CA ILE A 449 27.41 1.59 -18.76
C ILE A 449 26.50 0.58 -18.04
N VAL A 450 26.52 -0.69 -18.44
CA VAL A 450 25.76 -1.77 -17.81
C VAL A 450 26.14 -1.95 -16.33
N LEU A 451 27.44 -1.96 -16.01
CA LEU A 451 27.91 -2.11 -14.64
C LEU A 451 27.53 -0.92 -13.76
N VAL A 452 27.55 0.32 -14.28
CA VAL A 452 27.16 1.52 -13.53
C VAL A 452 25.65 1.62 -13.30
N LEU A 453 24.84 1.24 -14.28
CA LEU A 453 23.39 1.11 -14.09
C LEU A 453 23.09 0.06 -13.00
N CYS A 454 23.76 -1.10 -13.04
CA CYS A 454 23.68 -2.09 -11.96
C CYS A 454 24.23 -1.56 -10.61
N ALA A 455 25.30 -0.77 -10.62
CA ALA A 455 25.91 -0.18 -9.42
C ALA A 455 24.96 0.78 -8.68
N VAL A 456 24.10 1.47 -9.43
CA VAL A 456 23.04 2.32 -8.84
C VAL A 456 21.87 1.47 -8.34
N PHE A 457 21.40 0.50 -9.11
CA PHE A 457 20.12 -0.17 -8.83
C PHE A 457 20.21 -1.43 -7.97
N VAL A 458 21.25 -2.26 -8.09
CA VAL A 458 21.38 -3.49 -7.28
C VAL A 458 21.51 -3.21 -5.77
N PRO A 459 22.29 -2.22 -5.29
CA PRO A 459 22.41 -1.96 -3.85
C PRO A 459 21.10 -1.49 -3.20
N VAL A 460 20.26 -0.82 -3.98
CA VAL A 460 18.91 -0.34 -3.58
C VAL A 460 17.98 -1.51 -3.25
N ALA A 461 18.18 -2.69 -3.86
CA ALA A 461 17.34 -3.86 -3.63
C ALA A 461 17.46 -4.48 -2.22
N PHE A 462 18.47 -4.07 -1.44
CA PHE A 462 18.71 -4.52 -0.06
C PHE A 462 18.03 -3.65 1.01
N LEU A 463 17.27 -2.63 0.62
CA LEU A 463 16.56 -1.74 1.53
C LEU A 463 15.29 -2.39 2.11
N GLY A 464 15.04 -2.15 3.39
CA GLY A 464 13.81 -2.55 4.08
C GLY A 464 12.68 -1.51 4.03
N GLY A 465 11.55 -1.85 4.65
CA GLY A 465 10.36 -0.99 4.73
C GLY A 465 9.61 -0.84 3.40
N ILE A 466 8.52 -0.06 3.37
CA ILE A 466 7.74 0.17 2.13
C ILE A 466 8.62 0.80 1.07
N THR A 467 9.33 1.87 1.41
CA THR A 467 10.20 2.60 0.48
C THR A 467 11.21 1.66 -0.19
N GLY A 468 11.86 0.79 0.58
CA GLY A 468 12.77 -0.23 0.03
C GLY A 468 12.09 -1.18 -0.95
N GLN A 469 10.90 -1.70 -0.63
CA GLN A 469 10.15 -2.57 -1.54
C GLN A 469 9.67 -1.86 -2.82
N LEU A 470 9.21 -0.60 -2.73
CA LEU A 470 8.81 0.20 -3.89
C LEU A 470 10.00 0.43 -4.83
N TYR A 471 11.15 0.84 -4.28
CA TYR A 471 12.39 1.02 -5.04
C TYR A 471 12.88 -0.31 -5.62
N LYS A 472 12.81 -1.41 -4.87
CA LYS A 472 13.28 -2.75 -5.28
C LYS A 472 12.58 -3.24 -6.55
N GLN A 473 11.27 -3.03 -6.68
CA GLN A 473 10.53 -3.36 -7.92
C GLN A 473 11.15 -2.67 -9.13
N PHE A 474 11.30 -1.35 -9.04
CA PHE A 474 11.80 -0.52 -10.12
C PHE A 474 13.26 -0.81 -10.46
N ALA A 475 14.12 -0.87 -9.44
CA ALA A 475 15.55 -1.07 -9.55
C ALA A 475 15.92 -2.42 -10.18
N ILE A 476 15.28 -3.51 -9.74
CA ILE A 476 15.57 -4.84 -10.27
C ILE A 476 15.05 -5.01 -11.71
N THR A 477 13.85 -4.50 -12.04
CA THR A 477 13.35 -4.50 -13.42
C THR A 477 14.32 -3.77 -14.36
N ILE A 478 14.82 -2.59 -14.00
CA ILE A 478 15.78 -1.86 -14.84
C ILE A 478 17.12 -2.59 -14.92
N ALA A 479 17.70 -3.02 -13.79
CA ALA A 479 18.98 -3.72 -13.79
C ALA A 479 18.96 -4.97 -14.69
N ILE A 480 17.91 -5.78 -14.62
CA ILE A 480 17.76 -6.96 -15.49
C ILE A 480 17.59 -6.54 -16.96
N SER A 481 16.78 -5.53 -17.25
CA SER A 481 16.58 -5.04 -18.64
C SER A 481 17.87 -4.53 -19.27
N VAL A 482 18.72 -3.85 -18.49
CA VAL A 482 20.02 -3.32 -18.91
C VAL A 482 21.04 -4.45 -19.06
N ILE A 483 21.04 -5.46 -18.18
CA ILE A 483 21.89 -6.65 -18.36
C ILE A 483 21.55 -7.35 -19.69
N PHE A 484 20.27 -7.55 -20.02
CA PHE A 484 19.90 -8.09 -21.32
C PHE A 484 20.21 -7.14 -22.48
N SER A 485 20.07 -5.83 -22.32
CA SER A 485 20.54 -4.85 -23.32
C SER A 485 22.02 -5.01 -23.61
N GLY A 486 22.88 -5.03 -22.59
CA GLY A 486 24.31 -5.26 -22.74
C GLY A 486 24.64 -6.56 -23.46
N VAL A 487 23.96 -7.66 -23.12
CA VAL A 487 24.11 -8.95 -23.83
C VAL A 487 23.74 -8.80 -25.32
N VAL A 488 22.62 -8.14 -25.65
CA VAL A 488 22.15 -7.93 -27.02
C VAL A 488 23.04 -6.93 -27.80
N ALA A 489 23.58 -5.92 -27.14
CA ALA A 489 24.53 -4.96 -27.70
C ALA A 489 25.89 -5.60 -27.98
N LEU A 490 26.36 -6.51 -27.13
CA LEU A 490 27.63 -7.23 -27.33
C LEU A 490 27.52 -8.42 -28.29
N THR A 491 26.32 -8.92 -28.61
CA THR A 491 26.12 -10.12 -29.44
C THR A 491 25.32 -9.87 -30.72
N LEU A 492 24.01 -9.59 -30.62
CA LEU A 492 23.10 -9.47 -31.75
C LEU A 492 23.37 -8.20 -32.56
N SER A 493 23.55 -7.06 -31.89
CA SER A 493 23.68 -5.74 -32.53
C SER A 493 24.83 -5.68 -33.55
N PRO A 494 26.09 -6.06 -33.22
CA PRO A 494 27.18 -6.05 -34.19
C PRO A 494 27.04 -7.15 -35.26
N ALA A 495 26.38 -8.28 -34.94
CA ALA A 495 26.11 -9.33 -35.92
C ALA A 495 25.07 -8.89 -36.97
N LEU A 496 24.01 -8.20 -36.55
CA LEU A 496 23.04 -7.58 -37.45
C LEU A 496 23.65 -6.39 -38.21
N ALA A 497 24.54 -5.61 -37.58
CA ALA A 497 25.26 -4.53 -38.25
C ALA A 497 26.05 -5.05 -39.45
N ALA A 498 26.82 -6.13 -39.25
CA ALA A 498 27.61 -6.78 -40.30
C ALA A 498 26.77 -7.39 -41.44
N LEU A 499 25.49 -7.69 -41.21
CA LEU A 499 24.57 -8.29 -42.20
C LEU A 499 23.66 -7.27 -42.91
N LEU A 500 23.13 -6.28 -42.20
CA LEU A 500 22.05 -5.41 -42.67
C LEU A 500 22.56 -4.09 -43.24
N LEU A 501 23.66 -3.55 -42.70
CA LEU A 501 24.28 -2.31 -43.17
C LEU A 501 24.93 -2.55 -44.54
N LYS A 502 24.86 -1.54 -45.41
CA LYS A 502 25.44 -1.59 -46.76
C LYS A 502 26.51 -0.49 -46.90
N PRO A 503 27.66 -0.78 -47.52
CA PRO A 503 28.60 0.26 -47.90
C PRO A 503 28.03 1.08 -49.06
N GLY A 504 28.07 2.42 -48.95
CA GLY A 504 27.71 3.34 -50.03
C GLY A 504 26.92 4.56 -49.58
N HIS A 505 27.42 5.76 -49.92
CA HIS A 505 26.67 7.00 -49.73
C HIS A 505 25.47 7.04 -50.67
N HIS A 506 24.26 7.09 -50.11
CA HIS A 506 23.21 7.86 -50.77
C HIS A 506 23.49 9.34 -50.50
N GLU A 507 23.45 10.19 -51.53
CA GLU A 507 23.45 11.63 -51.32
C GLU A 507 22.26 12.01 -50.41
N LYS A 508 22.56 12.53 -49.23
CA LYS A 508 21.52 13.00 -48.30
C LYS A 508 20.78 14.18 -48.92
N LYS A 509 19.47 14.06 -49.12
CA LYS A 509 18.61 15.06 -49.77
C LYS A 509 17.52 15.55 -48.81
N GLY A 510 17.08 16.80 -48.98
CA GLY A 510 16.03 17.41 -48.16
C GLY A 510 16.40 17.58 -46.69
N PHE A 511 15.46 17.22 -45.81
CA PHE A 511 15.51 17.43 -44.35
C PHE A 511 16.81 16.90 -43.71
N PHE A 512 17.28 15.71 -44.06
CA PHE A 512 18.46 15.10 -43.44
C PHE A 512 19.75 15.89 -43.69
N LYS A 513 19.92 16.51 -44.86
CA LYS A 513 21.06 17.39 -45.16
C LYS A 513 20.98 18.72 -44.41
N TRP A 514 19.76 19.21 -44.14
CA TRP A 514 19.55 20.36 -43.26
C TRP A 514 19.87 20.00 -41.80
N PHE A 515 19.41 18.83 -41.33
CA PHE A 515 19.65 18.35 -39.97
C PHE A 515 21.14 18.13 -39.69
N ASP A 516 21.84 17.33 -40.50
CA ASP A 516 23.27 17.08 -40.33
C ASP A 516 24.08 18.38 -40.35
N ARG A 517 23.82 19.30 -41.30
CA ARG A 517 24.53 20.59 -41.38
C ARG A 517 24.29 21.49 -40.18
N ASN A 518 23.10 21.45 -39.57
CA ASN A 518 22.83 22.21 -38.36
C ASN A 518 23.39 21.51 -37.12
N PHE A 519 23.40 20.18 -37.10
CA PHE A 519 24.05 19.40 -36.04
C PHE A 519 25.58 19.62 -36.05
N GLU A 520 26.21 19.63 -37.23
CA GLU A 520 27.63 19.92 -37.41
C GLU A 520 27.98 21.33 -36.90
N LYS A 521 27.20 22.36 -37.28
CA LYS A 521 27.32 23.71 -36.71
C LYS A 521 27.12 23.75 -35.19
N MET A 522 26.21 22.94 -34.65
CA MET A 522 26.00 22.82 -33.21
C MET A 522 27.21 22.17 -32.53
N THR A 523 27.81 21.14 -33.15
CA THR A 523 29.07 20.53 -32.70
C THR A 523 30.21 21.54 -32.71
N ASP A 524 30.42 22.30 -33.79
CA ASP A 524 31.46 23.33 -33.87
C ASP A 524 31.30 24.41 -32.79
N GLY A 525 30.05 24.86 -32.57
CA GLY A 525 29.70 25.81 -31.51
C GLY A 525 29.94 25.23 -30.11
N TYR A 526 29.53 23.98 -29.88
CA TYR A 526 29.77 23.24 -28.64
C TYR A 526 31.27 23.06 -28.37
N THR A 527 32.04 22.59 -29.34
CA THR A 527 33.50 22.42 -29.22
C THR A 527 34.19 23.75 -28.94
N SER A 528 33.70 24.85 -29.52
CA SER A 528 34.19 26.21 -29.21
C SER A 528 33.83 26.65 -27.77
N ALA A 529 32.63 26.31 -27.29
CA ALA A 529 32.20 26.57 -25.92
C ALA A 529 32.99 25.73 -24.89
N VAL A 530 33.22 24.43 -25.14
CA VAL A 530 34.07 23.57 -24.29
C VAL A 530 35.48 24.14 -24.16
N LYS A 531 36.08 24.57 -25.28
CA LYS A 531 37.39 25.26 -25.27
C LYS A 531 37.37 26.54 -24.41
N LEU A 532 36.25 27.28 -24.40
CA LEU A 532 36.07 28.47 -23.53
C LEU A 532 35.92 28.08 -22.05
N VAL A 533 35.12 27.06 -21.74
CA VAL A 533 34.88 26.56 -20.37
C VAL A 533 36.18 26.04 -19.75
N ILE A 534 36.98 25.28 -20.50
CA ILE A 534 38.32 24.83 -20.06
C ILE A 534 39.25 26.02 -19.84
N LYS A 535 39.32 26.98 -20.79
CA LYS A 535 40.17 28.18 -20.65
C LYS A 535 39.76 29.10 -19.50
N ARG A 536 38.49 29.13 -19.12
CA ARG A 536 37.94 29.95 -18.02
C ARG A 536 37.47 29.09 -16.84
N PHE A 537 38.22 28.03 -16.51
CA PHE A 537 37.84 27.04 -15.50
C PHE A 537 37.40 27.66 -14.16
N GLY A 538 38.03 28.76 -13.70
CA GLY A 538 37.65 29.43 -12.44
C GLY A 538 36.24 30.02 -12.45
N VAL A 539 35.78 30.56 -13.59
CA VAL A 539 34.40 31.06 -13.75
C VAL A 539 33.42 29.89 -13.87
N ALA A 540 33.80 28.84 -14.60
CA ALA A 540 33.01 27.62 -14.69
C ALA A 540 32.82 26.95 -13.32
N LEU A 541 33.88 26.84 -12.52
CA LEU A 541 33.81 26.29 -11.17
C LEU A 541 32.91 27.13 -10.25
N LEU A 542 32.95 28.46 -10.35
CA LEU A 542 32.05 29.35 -9.61
C LEU A 542 30.59 29.13 -10.00
N LEU A 543 30.29 29.01 -11.31
CA LEU A 543 28.94 28.71 -11.79
C LEU A 543 28.45 27.33 -11.32
N PHE A 544 29.33 26.32 -11.32
CA PHE A 544 29.02 24.99 -10.79
C PHE A 544 28.70 25.03 -9.29
N VAL A 545 29.54 25.69 -8.48
CA VAL A 545 29.28 25.85 -7.03
C VAL A 545 27.99 26.64 -6.78
N GLY A 546 27.73 27.69 -7.56
CA GLY A 546 26.48 28.45 -7.49
C GLY A 546 25.24 27.62 -7.84
N MET A 547 25.33 26.76 -8.88
CA MET A 547 24.27 25.81 -9.24
C MET A 547 24.05 24.76 -8.15
N VAL A 548 25.11 24.22 -7.54
CA VAL A 548 25.01 23.26 -6.42
C VAL A 548 24.35 23.93 -5.21
N ALA A 549 24.74 25.16 -4.87
CA ALA A 549 24.11 25.92 -3.80
C ALA A 549 22.60 26.17 -4.07
N LEU A 550 22.25 26.53 -5.31
CA LEU A 550 20.86 26.70 -5.73
C LEU A 550 20.07 25.39 -5.69
N ALA A 551 20.67 24.25 -6.08
CA ALA A 551 20.06 22.93 -5.99
C ALA A 551 19.79 22.53 -4.52
N VAL A 552 20.71 22.84 -3.60
CA VAL A 552 20.52 22.63 -2.14
C VAL A 552 19.40 23.51 -1.59
N VAL A 553 19.27 24.77 -2.06
CA VAL A 553 18.12 25.63 -1.71
C VAL A 553 16.82 25.04 -2.26
N MET A 554 16.78 24.67 -3.55
CA MET A 554 15.61 24.04 -4.18
C MET A 554 15.15 22.79 -3.42
N MET A 555 16.08 21.90 -3.07
CA MET A 555 15.80 20.67 -2.31
C MET A 555 15.26 20.93 -0.90
N ARG A 556 15.55 22.08 -0.29
CA ARG A 556 14.97 22.51 0.99
C ARG A 556 13.61 23.23 0.84
N THR A 557 13.35 23.85 -0.31
CA THR A 557 12.09 24.58 -0.57
C THR A 557 11.00 23.72 -1.19
N ILE A 558 11.35 22.66 -1.92
CA ILE A 558 10.39 21.76 -2.55
C ILE A 558 9.74 20.89 -1.47
N PRO A 559 8.39 20.86 -1.37
CA PRO A 559 7.70 20.16 -0.31
C PRO A 559 7.80 18.64 -0.49
N THR A 560 8.04 17.91 0.61
CA THR A 560 8.17 16.44 0.61
C THR A 560 6.82 15.76 0.72
N SER A 561 6.69 14.59 0.10
CA SER A 561 5.46 13.78 0.15
C SER A 561 5.79 12.30 0.12
N PHE A 562 4.83 11.44 0.44
CA PHE A 562 5.04 10.00 0.30
C PHE A 562 4.71 9.53 -1.12
N LEU A 563 3.43 9.64 -1.50
CA LEU A 563 2.93 9.31 -2.84
C LEU A 563 1.86 10.33 -3.26
N PRO A 564 1.76 10.66 -4.56
CA PRO A 564 0.72 11.56 -5.05
C PRO A 564 -0.67 10.89 -4.95
N PRO A 565 -1.73 11.63 -4.56
CA PRO A 565 -3.09 11.09 -4.51
C PRO A 565 -3.61 10.82 -5.93
N GLU A 566 -4.28 9.68 -6.12
CA GLU A 566 -4.79 9.23 -7.43
C GLU A 566 -6.32 9.23 -7.50
N ASP A 567 -6.86 9.39 -8.72
CA ASP A 567 -8.25 9.06 -9.05
C ASP A 567 -8.36 7.55 -9.23
N GLN A 568 -8.79 6.84 -8.18
CA GLN A 568 -8.95 5.38 -8.21
C GLN A 568 -10.30 4.91 -8.79
N GLY A 569 -11.12 5.81 -9.36
CA GLY A 569 -12.46 5.46 -9.87
C GLY A 569 -13.53 5.28 -8.79
N TYR A 570 -13.27 5.69 -7.55
CA TYR A 570 -14.24 5.73 -6.48
C TYR A 570 -13.88 6.82 -5.45
N LEU A 571 -14.87 7.21 -4.64
CA LEU A 571 -14.66 7.94 -3.39
C LEU A 571 -15.27 7.16 -2.23
N LEU A 572 -14.76 7.46 -1.05
CA LEU A 572 -15.37 7.06 0.20
C LEU A 572 -16.08 8.26 0.82
N GLY A 573 -16.97 8.04 1.79
CA GLY A 573 -17.57 9.11 2.56
C GLY A 573 -17.95 8.68 3.96
N ALA A 574 -17.95 9.64 4.88
CA ALA A 574 -18.45 9.49 6.24
C ALA A 574 -19.49 10.57 6.54
N VAL A 575 -20.61 10.19 7.16
CA VAL A 575 -21.54 11.10 7.81
C VAL A 575 -21.36 10.94 9.32
N ILE A 576 -21.19 12.06 10.01
CA ILE A 576 -21.07 12.14 11.47
C ILE A 576 -22.24 12.98 11.99
N MET A 577 -23.22 12.32 12.58
CA MET A 577 -24.35 12.96 13.25
C MET A 577 -23.95 13.35 14.69
N PRO A 578 -24.60 14.36 15.29
CA PRO A 578 -24.46 14.66 16.71
C PRO A 578 -24.66 13.42 17.60
N ASP A 579 -23.97 13.40 18.74
CA ASP A 579 -24.05 12.33 19.73
C ASP A 579 -25.49 11.99 20.13
N ALA A 580 -25.70 10.73 20.49
CA ALA A 580 -27.02 10.14 20.77
C ALA A 580 -28.06 10.25 19.62
N ALA A 581 -27.69 10.68 18.41
CA ALA A 581 -28.56 10.54 17.24
C ALA A 581 -28.91 9.08 16.99
N SER A 582 -30.20 8.81 16.78
CA SER A 582 -30.68 7.47 16.43
C SER A 582 -30.30 7.10 15.01
N LEU A 583 -30.18 5.79 14.77
CA LEU A 583 -29.92 5.23 13.43
C LEU A 583 -30.96 5.67 12.39
N ASP A 584 -32.20 5.97 12.81
CA ASP A 584 -33.25 6.53 11.95
C ASP A 584 -32.94 7.96 11.50
N ARG A 585 -32.41 8.83 12.39
CA ARG A 585 -31.96 10.18 12.02
C ARG A 585 -30.75 10.12 11.09
N THR A 586 -29.80 9.23 11.38
CA THR A 586 -28.64 8.99 10.52
C THR A 586 -29.07 8.58 9.10
N GLY A 587 -29.95 7.58 8.98
CA GLY A 587 -30.45 7.10 7.69
C GLY A 587 -31.21 8.16 6.87
N GLN A 588 -31.91 9.12 7.51
CA GLN A 588 -32.54 10.25 6.82
C GLN A 588 -31.51 11.19 6.20
N VAL A 589 -30.40 11.48 6.91
CA VAL A 589 -29.30 12.27 6.34
C VAL A 589 -28.60 11.49 5.24
N SER A 590 -28.36 10.19 5.44
CA SER A 590 -27.74 9.33 4.44
C SER A 590 -28.51 9.23 3.14
N GLN A 591 -29.85 9.23 3.19
CA GLN A 591 -30.67 9.26 1.98
C GLN A 591 -30.43 10.56 1.19
N ARG A 592 -30.39 11.73 1.84
CA ARG A 592 -30.12 13.01 1.16
C ARG A 592 -28.71 13.05 0.53
N VAL A 593 -27.71 12.50 1.22
CA VAL A 593 -26.34 12.37 0.67
C VAL A 593 -26.31 11.41 -0.52
N THR A 594 -27.05 10.30 -0.46
CA THR A 594 -27.23 9.36 -1.58
C THR A 594 -27.88 10.03 -2.79
N ASP A 595 -28.97 10.77 -2.57
CA ASP A 595 -29.71 11.47 -3.62
C ASP A 595 -28.87 12.58 -4.28
N TYR A 596 -27.92 13.18 -3.56
CA TYR A 596 -26.94 14.09 -4.12
C TYR A 596 -25.96 13.37 -5.04
N PHE A 597 -25.28 12.33 -4.56
CA PHE A 597 -24.27 11.62 -5.37
C PHE A 597 -24.90 10.91 -6.58
N MET A 598 -26.11 10.36 -6.46
CA MET A 598 -26.82 9.74 -7.60
C MET A 598 -27.22 10.74 -8.71
N LYS A 599 -27.23 12.05 -8.44
CA LYS A 599 -27.45 13.10 -9.46
C LYS A 599 -26.15 13.53 -10.14
N GLN A 600 -24.98 13.17 -9.61
CA GLN A 600 -23.70 13.63 -10.14
C GLN A 600 -23.30 12.84 -11.41
N PRO A 601 -23.02 13.48 -12.55
CA PRO A 601 -22.77 12.80 -13.83
C PRO A 601 -21.62 11.78 -13.81
N ALA A 602 -20.65 11.94 -12.92
CA ALA A 602 -19.48 11.08 -12.77
C ALA A 602 -19.74 9.78 -11.97
N VAL A 603 -20.81 9.75 -11.16
CA VAL A 603 -21.13 8.63 -10.26
C VAL A 603 -21.88 7.52 -11.02
N SER A 604 -21.53 6.27 -10.74
CA SER A 604 -22.21 5.08 -11.27
C SER A 604 -23.08 4.39 -10.23
N SER A 605 -22.65 4.39 -8.96
CA SER A 605 -23.38 3.75 -7.86
C SER A 605 -23.02 4.32 -6.50
N VAL A 606 -23.97 4.27 -5.57
CA VAL A 606 -23.78 4.68 -4.18
C VAL A 606 -24.33 3.59 -3.26
N THR A 607 -23.46 3.10 -2.39
CA THR A 607 -23.79 2.16 -1.30
C THR A 607 -23.60 2.88 0.02
N THR A 608 -24.56 2.72 0.94
CA THR A 608 -24.47 3.26 2.31
C THR A 608 -24.52 2.14 3.34
N VAL A 609 -23.81 2.34 4.45
CA VAL A 609 -23.81 1.48 5.62
C VAL A 609 -24.07 2.37 6.83
N ASP A 610 -25.35 2.60 7.12
CA ASP A 610 -25.79 3.34 8.31
C ASP A 610 -25.49 2.51 9.55
N GLY A 611 -24.98 3.15 10.61
CA GLY A 611 -24.56 2.47 11.84
C GLY A 611 -23.09 2.06 11.86
N PHE A 612 -22.30 2.40 10.83
CA PHE A 612 -20.87 2.11 10.73
C PHE A 612 -20.05 3.38 10.49
N SER A 613 -19.04 3.61 11.34
CA SER A 613 -18.06 4.67 11.14
C SER A 613 -16.89 4.13 10.33
N LEU A 614 -16.72 4.63 9.10
CA LEU A 614 -15.53 4.35 8.28
C LEU A 614 -14.25 4.81 8.98
N LEU A 615 -14.29 6.00 9.57
CA LEU A 615 -13.13 6.63 10.23
C LEU A 615 -12.67 5.82 11.44
N ASP A 616 -13.60 5.32 12.25
CA ASP A 616 -13.27 4.52 13.45
C ASP A 616 -13.14 3.01 13.15
N SER A 617 -13.57 2.58 11.95
CA SER A 617 -13.77 1.18 11.58
C SER A 617 -14.60 0.39 12.60
N GLN A 618 -15.63 1.02 13.17
CA GLN A 618 -16.44 0.51 14.28
C GLN A 618 -17.91 0.89 14.13
N ASN A 619 -18.80 0.10 14.75
CA ASN A 619 -20.25 0.36 14.74
C ASN A 619 -20.59 1.58 15.62
N LYS A 620 -21.26 2.57 15.05
CA LYS A 620 -21.75 3.79 15.74
C LYS A 620 -23.09 4.22 15.14
N ASN A 621 -24.15 4.31 15.95
CA ASN A 621 -25.51 4.65 15.48
C ASN A 621 -25.61 6.05 14.84
N ASN A 622 -24.75 6.97 15.26
CA ASN A 622 -24.64 8.34 14.74
C ASN A 622 -23.69 8.46 13.53
N ALA A 623 -23.19 7.34 12.97
CA ALA A 623 -22.30 7.35 11.81
C ALA A 623 -22.89 6.58 10.62
N SER A 624 -22.50 6.98 9.41
CA SER A 624 -22.74 6.19 8.20
C SER A 624 -21.56 6.27 7.23
N ALA A 625 -21.23 5.13 6.62
CA ALA A 625 -20.17 5.01 5.62
C ALA A 625 -20.74 4.93 4.20
N PHE A 626 -20.06 5.57 3.25
CA PHE A 626 -20.45 5.65 1.84
C PHE A 626 -19.35 5.07 0.97
N PHE A 627 -19.75 4.20 0.03
CA PHE A 627 -18.91 3.72 -1.06
C PHE A 627 -19.51 4.26 -2.36
N ILE A 628 -18.79 5.19 -3.01
CA ILE A 628 -19.27 5.96 -4.16
C ILE A 628 -18.45 5.52 -5.37
N GLY A 629 -19.00 4.59 -6.16
CA GLY A 629 -18.40 4.14 -7.40
C GLY A 629 -18.56 5.17 -8.51
N PHE A 630 -17.52 5.38 -9.31
CA PHE A 630 -17.60 6.22 -10.50
C PHE A 630 -17.84 5.42 -11.78
N LYS A 631 -18.16 6.14 -12.85
CA LYS A 631 -18.14 5.63 -14.23
C LYS A 631 -16.70 5.39 -14.69
N SER A 632 -16.55 4.64 -15.77
CA SER A 632 -15.25 4.28 -16.35
C SER A 632 -14.40 5.52 -16.67
N PHE A 633 -13.08 5.33 -16.67
CA PHE A 633 -12.13 6.38 -17.03
C PHE A 633 -12.41 6.91 -18.46
N ASP A 634 -12.73 6.03 -19.40
CA ASP A 634 -13.08 6.38 -20.78
C ASP A 634 -14.26 7.34 -20.91
N GLU A 635 -15.22 7.33 -19.98
CA GLU A 635 -16.34 8.28 -19.97
C GLU A 635 -15.98 9.61 -19.30
N ARG A 636 -15.26 9.56 -18.17
CA ARG A 636 -14.95 10.74 -17.33
C ARG A 636 -13.77 11.57 -17.86
N TYR A 637 -12.80 10.94 -18.51
CA TYR A 637 -11.57 11.59 -19.00
C TYR A 637 -11.68 12.12 -20.44
N LYS A 638 -12.87 12.04 -21.07
CA LYS A 638 -13.15 12.78 -22.32
C LYS A 638 -12.89 14.26 -22.12
N PHE A 639 -12.37 14.95 -23.14
CA PHE A 639 -11.93 16.34 -23.05
C PHE A 639 -12.99 17.31 -22.49
N ALA A 640 -14.28 17.08 -22.77
CA ALA A 640 -15.40 17.86 -22.23
C ALA A 640 -15.66 17.63 -20.72
N ASN A 641 -15.29 16.47 -20.19
CA ASN A 641 -15.66 15.98 -18.87
C ASN A 641 -14.49 16.05 -17.86
N ILE A 642 -13.24 15.95 -18.33
CA ILE A 642 -12.06 15.74 -17.49
C ILE A 642 -11.85 16.79 -16.38
N LYS A 643 -12.29 18.04 -16.58
CA LYS A 643 -12.18 19.11 -15.57
C LYS A 643 -13.21 19.03 -14.44
N THR A 644 -14.34 18.37 -14.67
CA THR A 644 -15.49 18.34 -13.75
C THR A 644 -15.80 16.94 -13.20
N GLN A 645 -15.38 15.89 -13.88
CA GLN A 645 -15.70 14.48 -13.54
C GLN A 645 -14.51 13.67 -13.01
N ASN A 646 -13.34 14.28 -12.80
CA ASN A 646 -12.25 13.65 -12.05
C ASN A 646 -12.56 13.61 -10.53
N ALA A 647 -11.97 12.67 -9.80
CA ALA A 647 -12.22 12.45 -8.37
C ALA A 647 -12.04 13.72 -7.53
N LYS A 648 -11.00 14.50 -7.79
CA LYS A 648 -10.69 15.74 -7.07
C LYS A 648 -11.77 16.81 -7.29
N ALA A 649 -12.28 16.95 -8.51
CA ALA A 649 -13.36 17.89 -8.84
C ALA A 649 -14.68 17.48 -8.17
N VAL A 650 -15.06 16.19 -8.28
CA VAL A 650 -16.27 15.65 -7.63
C VAL A 650 -16.18 15.78 -6.11
N LEU A 651 -15.00 15.53 -5.51
CA LEU A 651 -14.77 15.69 -4.08
C LEU A 651 -14.91 17.16 -3.64
N ILE A 652 -14.31 18.11 -4.36
CA ILE A 652 -14.41 19.55 -4.05
C ILE A 652 -15.86 20.04 -4.16
N ASP A 653 -16.58 19.65 -5.22
CA ASP A 653 -17.99 20.00 -5.41
C ASP A 653 -18.89 19.37 -4.33
N ALA A 654 -18.66 18.09 -3.99
CA ALA A 654 -19.35 17.41 -2.89
C ALA A 654 -19.13 18.12 -1.55
N TYR A 655 -17.88 18.52 -1.22
CA TYR A 655 -17.62 19.31 -0.02
C TYR A 655 -18.40 20.63 -0.01
N LYS A 656 -18.43 21.35 -1.14
CA LYS A 656 -19.11 22.64 -1.23
C LYS A 656 -20.61 22.48 -0.96
N ASN A 657 -21.30 21.60 -1.70
CA ASN A 657 -22.75 21.46 -1.59
C ASN A 657 -23.19 20.73 -0.31
N LEU A 658 -22.44 19.72 0.15
CA LEU A 658 -22.80 18.94 1.35
C LEU A 658 -22.45 19.66 2.66
N SER A 659 -21.65 20.73 2.63
CA SER A 659 -21.44 21.61 3.80
C SER A 659 -22.69 22.36 4.26
N GLU A 660 -23.73 22.42 3.42
CA GLU A 660 -25.03 23.02 3.77
C GLU A 660 -25.90 22.12 4.66
N VAL A 661 -25.53 20.84 4.84
CA VAL A 661 -26.24 19.89 5.70
C VAL A 661 -26.02 20.27 7.17
N LYS A 662 -27.08 20.73 7.85
CA LYS A 662 -27.00 21.26 9.22
C LYS A 662 -27.16 20.19 10.30
N GLU A 663 -27.72 19.03 9.94
CA GLU A 663 -28.09 17.98 10.90
C GLU A 663 -26.92 17.06 11.28
N GLY A 664 -25.80 17.13 10.55
CA GLY A 664 -24.58 16.35 10.76
C GLY A 664 -23.49 16.72 9.75
N ILE A 665 -22.24 16.37 10.04
CA ILE A 665 -21.08 16.68 9.19
C ILE A 665 -20.95 15.61 8.11
N VAL A 666 -20.81 16.02 6.85
CA VAL A 666 -20.60 15.10 5.71
C VAL A 666 -19.18 15.28 5.15
N LEU A 667 -18.41 14.19 5.17
CA LEU A 667 -16.99 14.16 4.79
C LEU A 667 -16.77 13.17 3.63
N PRO A 668 -16.82 13.62 2.36
CA PRO A 668 -16.33 12.83 1.24
C PRO A 668 -14.79 12.78 1.28
N VAL A 669 -14.19 11.60 1.18
CA VAL A 669 -12.74 11.40 1.33
C VAL A 669 -12.18 10.56 0.19
N ASN A 670 -10.95 10.87 -0.22
CA ASN A 670 -10.24 10.03 -1.18
C ASN A 670 -9.80 8.74 -0.47
N PRO A 671 -9.74 7.59 -1.16
CA PRO A 671 -9.00 6.44 -0.65
C PRO A 671 -7.50 6.75 -0.46
N PRO A 672 -6.78 5.96 0.37
CA PRO A 672 -5.33 6.03 0.47
C PRO A 672 -4.67 5.64 -0.87
N SER A 673 -3.50 6.22 -1.14
CA SER A 673 -2.71 6.05 -2.37
C SER A 673 -2.19 4.62 -2.54
N ILE A 674 -1.90 3.93 -1.43
CA ILE A 674 -1.76 2.48 -1.36
C ILE A 674 -2.95 1.91 -0.57
N PRO A 675 -3.79 1.05 -1.17
CA PRO A 675 -4.87 0.38 -0.47
C PRO A 675 -4.38 -0.36 0.78
N GLY A 676 -4.95 0.02 1.93
CA GLY A 676 -4.68 -0.59 3.23
C GLY A 676 -3.69 0.17 4.13
N LEU A 677 -3.06 1.25 3.67
CA LEU A 677 -2.25 2.15 4.51
C LEU A 677 -3.09 3.19 5.28
N GLY A 678 -4.20 2.78 5.88
CA GLY A 678 -5.10 3.65 6.64
C GLY A 678 -6.56 3.50 6.23
N THR A 679 -7.44 4.23 6.91
CA THR A 679 -8.89 4.18 6.69
C THR A 679 -9.36 5.12 5.57
N THR A 680 -8.63 6.22 5.37
CA THR A 680 -8.83 7.21 4.30
C THR A 680 -7.46 7.65 3.78
N GLY A 681 -7.42 8.35 2.64
CA GLY A 681 -6.23 9.13 2.30
C GLY A 681 -6.04 10.31 3.26
N GLY A 682 -4.81 10.81 3.35
CA GLY A 682 -4.43 11.92 4.22
C GLY A 682 -3.61 11.47 5.44
N THR A 683 -3.56 12.31 6.46
CA THR A 683 -2.66 12.15 7.61
C THR A 683 -3.44 11.67 8.83
N GLU A 684 -3.10 10.49 9.35
CA GLU A 684 -3.61 9.94 10.62
C GLU A 684 -2.59 10.13 11.75
N MET A 685 -2.96 10.90 12.77
CA MET A 685 -2.17 11.21 13.97
C MET A 685 -2.90 10.70 15.22
N TRP A 686 -2.15 10.28 16.24
CA TRP A 686 -2.69 9.80 17.51
C TRP A 686 -2.14 10.60 18.68
N ILE A 687 -3.01 11.21 19.47
CA ILE A 687 -2.65 11.91 20.72
C ILE A 687 -2.82 10.91 21.86
N GLN A 688 -1.71 10.43 22.41
CA GLN A 688 -1.65 9.42 23.49
C GLN A 688 -1.55 10.10 24.87
N SER A 689 -2.30 9.61 25.85
CA SER A 689 -2.05 9.87 27.27
C SER A 689 -1.10 8.80 27.84
N LYS A 690 0.12 9.20 28.22
CA LYS A 690 1.13 8.28 28.79
C LYS A 690 1.19 8.33 30.31
N GLY A 691 0.53 9.31 30.94
CA GLY A 691 0.29 9.36 32.38
C GLY A 691 -1.18 9.09 32.72
N ASP A 692 -1.51 9.22 34.01
CA ASP A 692 -2.83 8.91 34.59
C ASP A 692 -3.92 9.97 34.28
N ALA A 693 -3.84 10.65 33.13
CA ALA A 693 -4.82 11.65 32.76
C ALA A 693 -6.17 10.99 32.42
N THR A 694 -7.24 11.57 32.95
CA THR A 694 -8.61 11.14 32.67
C THR A 694 -9.01 11.40 31.21
N ILE A 695 -9.99 10.65 30.71
CA ILE A 695 -10.55 10.84 29.36
C ILE A 695 -11.04 12.29 29.13
N ALA A 696 -11.55 12.97 30.16
CA ALA A 696 -11.95 14.37 30.10
C ALA A 696 -10.75 15.34 29.96
N GLN A 697 -9.63 15.06 30.62
CA GLN A 697 -8.39 15.85 30.46
C GLN A 697 -7.77 15.62 29.08
N LEU A 698 -7.77 14.38 28.59
CA LEU A 698 -7.37 14.07 27.21
C LEU A 698 -8.26 14.79 26.18
N ALA A 699 -9.56 14.89 26.42
CA ALA A 699 -10.48 15.68 25.57
C ALA A 699 -10.11 17.15 25.51
N GLY A 700 -9.85 17.81 26.65
CA GLY A 700 -9.43 19.21 26.67
C GLY A 700 -8.17 19.48 25.85
N VAL A 701 -7.13 18.64 26.01
CA VAL A 701 -5.89 18.75 25.21
C VAL A 701 -6.12 18.51 23.72
N VAL A 702 -7.03 17.59 23.37
CA VAL A 702 -7.43 17.35 21.97
C VAL A 702 -8.20 18.54 21.40
N ASP A 703 -9.12 19.14 22.15
CA ASP A 703 -9.91 20.30 21.69
C ASP A 703 -9.01 21.52 21.48
N ASP A 704 -8.10 21.82 22.43
CA ASP A 704 -7.09 22.87 22.29
C ASP A 704 -6.19 22.63 21.07
N PHE A 705 -5.76 21.39 20.85
CA PHE A 705 -4.98 20.99 19.67
C PHE A 705 -5.79 21.20 18.38
N LEU A 706 -7.06 20.79 18.35
CA LEU A 706 -7.94 20.95 17.18
C LEU A 706 -8.22 22.42 16.86
N VAL A 707 -8.35 23.29 17.88
CA VAL A 707 -8.48 24.74 17.67
C VAL A 707 -7.22 25.29 17.02
N LYS A 708 -6.04 25.01 17.59
CA LYS A 708 -4.75 25.50 17.05
C LYS A 708 -4.42 24.92 15.68
N ALA A 709 -4.72 23.66 15.43
CA ALA A 709 -4.52 23.02 14.13
C ALA A 709 -5.45 23.60 13.04
N LYS A 710 -6.66 24.07 13.38
CA LYS A 710 -7.57 24.73 12.43
C LYS A 710 -7.16 26.18 12.10
N GLU A 711 -6.29 26.81 12.89
CA GLU A 711 -5.71 28.13 12.59
C GLU A 711 -4.55 28.05 11.58
N ARG A 712 -3.97 26.86 11.35
CA ARG A 712 -2.81 26.67 10.46
C ARG A 712 -3.20 26.66 8.97
N PRO A 713 -2.62 27.52 8.11
CA PRO A 713 -2.95 27.58 6.68
C PRO A 713 -2.53 26.32 5.90
N GLU A 714 -1.58 25.53 6.41
CA GLU A 714 -1.12 24.27 5.81
C GLU A 714 -2.17 23.15 5.95
N LEU A 715 -3.01 23.25 6.98
CA LEU A 715 -3.93 22.19 7.41
C LEU A 715 -5.35 22.47 6.93
N ALA A 716 -5.98 21.46 6.33
CA ALA A 716 -7.39 21.49 5.99
C ALA A 716 -8.11 20.30 6.61
N ARG A 717 -9.37 20.52 7.02
CA ARG A 717 -10.28 19.47 7.48
C ARG A 717 -9.72 18.66 8.66
N VAL A 718 -8.97 19.31 9.55
CA VAL A 718 -8.51 18.68 10.80
C VAL A 718 -9.73 18.36 11.67
N THR A 719 -9.93 17.08 11.96
CA THR A 719 -11.10 16.60 12.71
C THR A 719 -10.74 15.40 13.59
N SER A 720 -11.60 15.14 14.57
CA SER A 720 -11.65 13.88 15.30
C SER A 720 -13.09 13.40 15.36
N THR A 721 -13.26 12.09 15.54
CA THR A 721 -14.52 11.39 15.83
C THR A 721 -14.76 11.17 17.32
N PHE A 722 -13.75 11.50 18.15
CA PHE A 722 -13.79 11.33 19.59
C PHE A 722 -14.63 12.42 20.26
N ASN A 723 -15.46 11.99 21.21
CA ASN A 723 -16.17 12.88 22.13
C ASN A 723 -16.18 12.24 23.52
N ALA A 724 -15.73 12.97 24.54
CA ALA A 724 -15.77 12.51 25.93
C ALA A 724 -17.09 12.85 26.65
N SER A 725 -17.91 13.72 26.06
CA SER A 725 -19.09 14.32 26.68
C SER A 725 -20.42 13.82 26.10
N SER A 726 -20.44 12.64 25.46
CA SER A 726 -21.67 12.02 24.97
C SER A 726 -22.65 11.77 26.12
N GLN A 727 -23.95 11.98 25.89
CA GLN A 727 -24.97 11.77 26.92
C GLN A 727 -25.21 10.28 27.13
N GLN A 728 -25.00 9.81 28.37
CA GLN A 728 -25.24 8.44 28.81
C GLN A 728 -26.28 8.40 29.93
N LEU A 729 -26.99 7.28 30.08
CA LEU A 729 -27.89 7.04 31.20
C LEU A 729 -27.20 6.10 32.19
N LEU A 730 -26.78 6.63 33.33
CA LEU A 730 -26.26 5.83 34.44
C LEU A 730 -27.45 5.32 35.26
N VAL A 731 -27.53 4.01 35.43
CA VAL A 731 -28.47 3.34 36.33
C VAL A 731 -27.69 2.81 37.51
N ASP A 732 -27.83 3.47 38.66
CA ASP A 732 -27.12 3.18 39.89
C ASP A 732 -27.96 2.23 40.74
N VAL A 733 -27.36 1.15 41.26
CA VAL A 733 -28.07 0.14 42.07
C VAL A 733 -27.82 0.41 43.54
N ASP A 734 -28.86 0.81 44.25
CA ASP A 734 -28.83 1.03 45.70
C ASP A 734 -28.74 -0.33 46.41
N ARG A 735 -27.51 -0.73 46.75
CA ARG A 735 -27.20 -2.02 47.37
C ARG A 735 -27.85 -2.17 48.74
N ASP A 736 -27.93 -1.08 49.51
CA ASP A 736 -28.49 -1.08 50.85
C ASP A 736 -30.01 -1.29 50.81
N LYS A 737 -30.72 -0.59 49.90
CA LYS A 737 -32.13 -0.86 49.62
C LYS A 737 -32.34 -2.26 49.03
N SER A 738 -31.46 -2.71 48.13
CA SER A 738 -31.57 -4.04 47.52
C SER A 738 -31.54 -5.15 48.57
N GLU A 739 -30.55 -5.16 49.46
CA GLU A 739 -30.48 -6.16 50.54
C GLU A 739 -31.57 -5.96 51.61
N THR A 740 -31.95 -4.72 51.94
CA THR A 740 -33.08 -4.43 52.87
C THR A 740 -34.42 -4.97 52.34
N LEU A 741 -34.66 -4.87 51.03
CA LEU A 741 -35.83 -5.44 50.36
C LEU A 741 -35.65 -6.94 50.00
N GLY A 742 -34.52 -7.53 50.39
CA GLY A 742 -34.19 -8.93 50.12
C GLY A 742 -34.01 -9.26 48.63
N VAL A 743 -33.74 -8.28 47.78
CA VAL A 743 -33.49 -8.45 46.34
C VAL A 743 -32.00 -8.73 46.12
N PRO A 744 -31.62 -9.90 45.56
CA PRO A 744 -30.22 -10.18 45.21
C PRO A 744 -29.74 -9.20 44.14
N ILE A 745 -28.56 -8.58 44.35
CA ILE A 745 -27.96 -7.63 43.40
C ILE A 745 -27.77 -8.26 42.00
N GLU A 746 -27.44 -9.55 41.94
CA GLU A 746 -27.32 -10.32 40.68
C GLU A 746 -28.64 -10.32 39.88
N GLU A 747 -29.79 -10.48 40.54
CA GLU A 747 -31.11 -10.48 39.87
C GLU A 747 -31.43 -9.10 39.26
N VAL A 748 -30.97 -8.02 39.90
CA VAL A 748 -31.10 -6.63 39.39
C VAL A 748 -30.31 -6.46 38.10
N TYR A 749 -29.02 -6.81 38.09
CA TYR A 749 -28.19 -6.70 36.89
C TYR A 749 -28.61 -7.69 35.79
N SER A 750 -28.99 -8.92 36.13
CA SER A 750 -29.49 -9.92 35.18
C SER A 750 -30.78 -9.47 34.50
N ALA A 751 -31.72 -8.86 35.24
CA ALA A 751 -32.93 -8.28 34.68
C ALA A 751 -32.61 -7.11 33.73
N MET A 752 -31.73 -6.18 34.12
CA MET A 752 -31.32 -5.07 33.24
C MET A 752 -30.60 -5.56 31.97
N GLN A 753 -29.66 -6.50 32.10
CA GLN A 753 -28.94 -7.09 30.98
C GLN A 753 -29.89 -7.80 30.02
N THR A 754 -30.83 -8.60 30.54
CA THR A 754 -31.81 -9.30 29.70
C THR A 754 -32.74 -8.33 29.00
N MET A 755 -33.29 -7.34 29.71
CA MET A 755 -34.30 -6.44 29.15
C MET A 755 -33.72 -5.43 28.14
N PHE A 756 -32.55 -4.86 28.42
CA PHE A 756 -31.94 -3.82 27.57
C PHE A 756 -30.75 -4.34 26.76
N GLY A 757 -29.82 -5.08 27.37
CA GLY A 757 -28.55 -5.51 26.74
C GLY A 757 -28.66 -6.67 25.74
N SER A 758 -29.80 -7.38 25.72
CA SER A 758 -30.00 -8.69 25.09
C SER A 758 -29.19 -9.83 25.74
N LEU A 759 -29.85 -10.95 26.05
CA LEU A 759 -29.20 -12.12 26.65
C LEU A 759 -29.19 -13.30 25.66
N TYR A 760 -27.99 -13.85 25.38
CA TYR A 760 -27.82 -15.13 24.70
C TYR A 760 -28.12 -16.29 25.67
N VAL A 761 -29.02 -17.20 25.29
CA VAL A 761 -29.50 -18.28 26.18
C VAL A 761 -29.32 -19.68 25.61
N SER A 762 -29.57 -19.87 24.32
CA SER A 762 -29.43 -21.18 23.66
C SER A 762 -29.29 -21.02 22.15
N GLN A 763 -29.38 -22.13 21.39
CA GLN A 763 -29.30 -22.13 19.93
C GLN A 763 -30.45 -22.96 19.34
N PHE A 764 -30.78 -22.72 18.08
CA PHE A 764 -31.75 -23.51 17.32
C PHE A 764 -31.24 -23.88 15.94
N ASN A 765 -31.81 -24.93 15.35
CA ASN A 765 -31.45 -25.43 14.03
C ASN A 765 -32.45 -24.88 12.99
N ARG A 766 -31.95 -24.21 11.93
CA ARG A 766 -32.78 -23.82 10.76
C ARG A 766 -31.89 -23.71 9.52
N SER A 767 -32.39 -24.14 8.35
CA SER A 767 -31.65 -24.04 7.08
C SER A 767 -30.22 -24.64 7.14
N SER A 768 -30.08 -25.79 7.79
CA SER A 768 -28.79 -26.48 8.03
C SER A 768 -27.73 -25.67 8.78
N ARG A 769 -28.12 -24.59 9.49
CA ARG A 769 -27.24 -23.78 10.34
C ARG A 769 -27.77 -23.71 11.78
N LEU A 770 -26.84 -23.43 12.69
CA LEU A 770 -27.09 -23.12 14.10
C LEU A 770 -27.22 -21.61 14.29
N TRP A 771 -28.34 -21.19 14.85
CA TRP A 771 -28.70 -19.78 15.08
C TRP A 771 -28.90 -19.53 16.58
N GLN A 772 -28.74 -18.28 17.03
CA GLN A 772 -28.82 -17.95 18.45
C GLN A 772 -30.28 -17.71 18.91
N VAL A 773 -30.60 -18.08 20.15
CA VAL A 773 -31.83 -17.69 20.84
C VAL A 773 -31.49 -16.56 21.81
N ILE A 774 -32.15 -15.42 21.64
CA ILE A 774 -31.82 -14.16 22.32
C ILE A 774 -33.08 -13.60 22.99
N LEU A 775 -32.99 -13.28 24.27
CA LEU A 775 -34.05 -12.64 25.05
C LEU A 775 -33.80 -11.12 25.07
N GLN A 776 -34.83 -10.31 24.84
CA GLN A 776 -34.83 -8.85 25.07
C GLN A 776 -36.26 -8.37 25.38
N ALA A 777 -36.44 -7.21 26.01
CA ALA A 777 -37.77 -6.60 26.11
C ALA A 777 -38.31 -6.18 24.72
N GLU A 778 -39.63 -6.27 24.52
CA GLU A 778 -40.33 -5.64 23.39
C GLU A 778 -39.91 -4.16 23.27
N PRO A 779 -39.74 -3.60 22.05
CA PRO A 779 -39.21 -2.26 21.86
C PRO A 779 -39.92 -1.18 22.69
N GLN A 780 -41.24 -1.28 22.86
CA GLN A 780 -42.07 -0.32 23.59
C GLN A 780 -41.77 -0.19 25.10
N TYR A 781 -41.03 -1.12 25.71
CA TYR A 781 -40.58 -1.05 27.12
C TYR A 781 -39.09 -0.69 27.25
N ARG A 782 -38.51 -0.07 26.22
CA ARG A 782 -37.08 0.31 26.19
C ARG A 782 -36.80 1.46 25.20
N LEU A 783 -37.74 2.39 25.06
CA LEU A 783 -37.56 3.61 24.24
C LEU A 783 -37.03 4.78 25.07
N THR A 784 -37.36 4.81 26.36
CA THR A 784 -37.13 5.95 27.25
C THR A 784 -36.58 5.51 28.61
N PRO A 785 -35.87 6.37 29.35
CA PRO A 785 -35.44 6.06 30.72
C PRO A 785 -36.62 5.71 31.66
N GLN A 786 -37.80 6.28 31.40
CA GLN A 786 -39.01 6.03 32.18
C GLN A 786 -39.44 4.56 32.13
N ASP A 787 -39.05 3.81 31.09
CA ASP A 787 -39.40 2.40 30.94
C ASP A 787 -38.71 1.48 31.97
N LEU A 788 -37.60 1.92 32.58
CA LEU A 788 -36.99 1.27 33.75
C LEU A 788 -38.00 1.06 34.90
N ASN A 789 -38.97 1.98 35.05
CA ASN A 789 -40.00 1.90 36.09
C ASN A 789 -41.01 0.76 35.87
N GLN A 790 -41.07 0.20 34.66
CA GLN A 790 -41.98 -0.89 34.29
C GLN A 790 -41.39 -2.28 34.58
N LEU A 791 -40.11 -2.36 34.97
CA LEU A 791 -39.41 -3.60 35.28
C LEU A 791 -39.61 -4.01 36.75
N TYR A 792 -39.61 -5.32 37.00
CA TYR A 792 -39.73 -5.93 38.32
C TYR A 792 -38.72 -7.06 38.50
N VAL A 793 -38.23 -7.21 39.72
CA VAL A 793 -37.24 -8.21 40.15
C VAL A 793 -37.78 -9.00 41.34
N ARG A 794 -37.37 -10.27 41.48
CA ARG A 794 -37.86 -11.14 42.56
C ARG A 794 -36.95 -11.05 43.79
N SER A 795 -37.55 -10.82 44.95
CA SER A 795 -36.87 -10.89 46.24
C SER A 795 -36.73 -12.33 46.75
N LYS A 796 -35.82 -12.56 47.71
CA LYS A 796 -35.65 -13.81 48.48
C LYS A 796 -36.95 -14.29 49.16
N THR A 797 -37.93 -13.40 49.36
CA THR A 797 -39.26 -13.71 49.91
C THR A 797 -40.33 -13.99 48.83
N ASN A 798 -39.92 -14.21 47.57
CA ASN A 798 -40.76 -14.39 46.38
C ASN A 798 -41.64 -13.18 45.96
N ASN A 799 -41.61 -12.07 46.70
CA ASN A 799 -42.30 -10.84 46.32
C ASN A 799 -41.63 -10.18 45.10
N MET A 800 -42.45 -9.67 44.17
CA MET A 800 -41.99 -8.89 43.02
C MET A 800 -41.80 -7.42 43.42
N VAL A 801 -40.55 -6.95 43.42
CA VAL A 801 -40.17 -5.58 43.76
C VAL A 801 -39.99 -4.79 42.46
N PRO A 802 -40.59 -3.60 42.29
CA PRO A 802 -40.38 -2.78 41.10
C PRO A 802 -38.93 -2.26 41.08
N LEU A 803 -38.27 -2.30 39.92
CA LEU A 803 -36.85 -1.99 39.78
C LEU A 803 -36.49 -0.60 40.35
N LYS A 804 -37.37 0.39 40.15
CA LYS A 804 -37.25 1.76 40.68
C LYS A 804 -37.15 1.88 42.22
N ALA A 805 -37.43 0.81 42.98
CA ALA A 805 -37.26 0.80 44.42
C ALA A 805 -35.80 0.52 44.84
N VAL A 806 -34.99 -0.03 43.93
CA VAL A 806 -33.59 -0.43 44.16
C VAL A 806 -32.62 0.18 43.15
N VAL A 807 -33.09 0.99 42.19
CA VAL A 807 -32.23 1.73 41.24
C VAL A 807 -32.59 3.21 41.16
N GLU A 808 -31.59 4.04 40.90
CA GLU A 808 -31.72 5.46 40.57
C GLU A 808 -31.09 5.73 39.19
N SER A 809 -31.83 6.38 38.29
CA SER A 809 -31.33 6.69 36.94
C SER A 809 -31.02 8.17 36.78
N ARG A 810 -29.80 8.51 36.38
CA ARG A 810 -29.37 9.89 36.11
C ARG A 810 -28.60 9.99 34.79
N TYR A 811 -28.76 11.11 34.09
CA TYR A 811 -27.92 11.39 32.94
C TYR A 811 -26.50 11.77 33.40
N VAL A 812 -25.50 11.21 32.73
CA VAL A 812 -24.08 11.51 32.92
C VAL A 812 -23.42 11.72 31.56
N THR A 813 -22.27 12.37 31.54
CA THR A 813 -21.41 12.48 30.36
C THR A 813 -20.36 11.38 30.36
N GLY A 814 -20.16 10.73 29.21
CA GLY A 814 -19.09 9.76 29.02
C GLY A 814 -18.88 9.40 27.54
N PRO A 815 -17.72 8.86 27.17
CA PRO A 815 -17.38 8.58 25.77
C PRO A 815 -18.24 7.47 25.16
N ASP A 816 -18.76 7.69 23.95
CA ASP A 816 -19.43 6.65 23.15
C ASP A 816 -18.43 5.65 22.51
N LEU A 817 -17.18 6.08 22.37
CA LEU A 817 -16.07 5.34 21.80
C LEU A 817 -14.80 5.66 22.60
N ILE A 818 -14.09 4.63 23.07
CA ILE A 818 -12.74 4.78 23.60
C ILE A 818 -11.77 4.07 22.67
N THR A 819 -10.80 4.83 22.17
CA THR A 819 -9.70 4.31 21.36
C THR A 819 -8.40 4.28 22.15
N ARG A 820 -7.54 3.33 21.81
CA ARG A 820 -6.20 3.16 22.40
C ARG A 820 -5.18 2.94 21.29
N PHE A 821 -3.94 3.37 21.52
CA PHE A 821 -2.83 3.21 20.59
C PHE A 821 -1.56 2.85 21.36
N ASN A 822 -0.90 1.76 20.96
CA ASN A 822 0.30 1.23 21.61
C ASN A 822 0.16 1.12 23.15
N ASN A 823 -0.94 0.51 23.62
CA ASN A 823 -1.26 0.30 25.04
C ASN A 823 -1.56 1.58 25.87
N PHE A 824 -1.78 2.72 25.23
CA PHE A 824 -2.18 3.97 25.89
C PHE A 824 -3.58 4.44 25.42
N PRO A 825 -4.42 5.02 26.30
CA PRO A 825 -5.60 5.78 25.88
C PRO A 825 -5.16 6.85 24.88
N ALA A 826 -5.78 6.87 23.70
CA ALA A 826 -5.33 7.74 22.61
C ALA A 826 -6.48 8.16 21.72
N VAL A 827 -6.44 9.40 21.24
CA VAL A 827 -7.44 9.96 20.32
C VAL A 827 -6.85 10.08 18.92
N LYS A 828 -7.57 9.55 17.92
CA LYS A 828 -7.19 9.75 16.51
C LYS A 828 -7.62 11.13 16.03
N ILE A 829 -6.69 11.83 15.40
CA ILE A 829 -6.90 13.05 14.62
C ILE A 829 -6.67 12.68 13.16
N THR A 830 -7.59 13.09 12.29
CA THR A 830 -7.41 13.01 10.83
C THR A 830 -7.26 14.42 10.27
N ALA A 831 -6.29 14.60 9.37
CA ALA A 831 -5.97 15.87 8.74
C ALA A 831 -5.68 15.68 7.26
N ASN A 832 -5.92 16.73 6.46
CA ASN A 832 -5.57 16.78 5.05
C ASN A 832 -4.71 18.03 4.78
N GLY A 833 -3.93 17.99 3.70
CA GLY A 833 -3.28 19.19 3.19
C GLY A 833 -4.30 20.19 2.66
N ALA A 834 -4.12 21.46 3.00
CA ALA A 834 -4.81 22.53 2.28
C ALA A 834 -4.37 22.54 0.79
N PRO A 835 -5.19 23.07 -0.14
CA PRO A 835 -4.86 23.04 -1.56
C PRO A 835 -3.50 23.70 -1.87
N GLY A 836 -2.52 22.89 -2.29
CA GLY A 836 -1.14 23.33 -2.58
C GLY A 836 -0.11 22.96 -1.51
N TYR A 837 -0.51 22.30 -0.42
CA TYR A 837 0.38 21.80 0.62
C TYR A 837 0.54 20.27 0.57
N SER A 838 1.75 19.78 0.85
CA SER A 838 2.07 18.36 0.80
C SER A 838 1.83 17.61 2.11
N SER A 839 1.83 16.28 2.03
CA SER A 839 1.72 15.41 3.22
C SER A 839 2.86 15.62 4.24
N GLY A 840 4.08 15.93 3.79
CA GLY A 840 5.20 16.27 4.69
C GLY A 840 5.00 17.60 5.43
N GLN A 841 4.46 18.62 4.75
CA GLN A 841 4.13 19.90 5.40
C GLN A 841 3.02 19.75 6.44
N VAL A 842 2.02 18.90 6.15
CA VAL A 842 0.94 18.56 7.09
C VAL A 842 1.48 17.89 8.35
N ILE A 843 2.37 16.89 8.20
CA ILE A 843 3.01 16.21 9.33
C ILE A 843 3.79 17.22 10.18
N ASN A 844 4.65 18.03 9.57
CA ASN A 844 5.45 19.03 10.29
C ASN A 844 4.56 20.06 11.02
N ALA A 845 3.49 20.56 10.38
CA ALA A 845 2.58 21.51 11.01
C ALA A 845 1.81 20.89 12.20
N LEU A 846 1.46 19.60 12.14
CA LEU A 846 0.87 18.88 13.27
C LEU A 846 1.89 18.62 14.40
N GLU A 847 3.17 18.37 14.08
CA GLU A 847 4.24 18.27 15.08
C GLU A 847 4.47 19.63 15.77
N GLU A 848 4.56 20.73 15.01
CA GLU A 848 4.68 22.09 15.56
C GLU A 848 3.51 22.45 16.49
N VAL A 849 2.26 22.12 16.13
CA VAL A 849 1.09 22.36 16.99
C VAL A 849 1.11 21.43 18.21
N ALA A 850 1.60 20.19 18.08
CA ALA A 850 1.74 19.29 19.21
C ALA A 850 2.76 19.81 20.23
N GLU A 851 3.93 20.27 19.78
CA GLU A 851 4.96 20.86 20.64
C GLU A 851 4.50 22.15 21.34
N GLN A 852 3.58 22.91 20.74
CA GLN A 852 3.02 24.13 21.33
C GLN A 852 1.90 23.87 22.35
N VAL A 853 1.10 22.83 22.16
CA VAL A 853 -0.13 22.60 22.94
C VAL A 853 0.01 21.50 24.00
N MET A 854 0.80 20.45 23.74
CA MET A 854 0.77 19.24 24.58
C MET A 854 1.55 19.39 25.90
N PRO A 855 0.90 19.19 27.07
CA PRO A 855 1.61 19.13 28.35
C PRO A 855 2.52 17.91 28.47
N SER A 856 3.44 17.96 29.45
CA SER A 856 4.24 16.79 29.85
C SER A 856 3.34 15.63 30.28
N GLY A 857 3.49 14.47 29.65
CA GLY A 857 2.66 13.28 29.89
C GLY A 857 1.80 12.86 28.69
N TYR A 858 1.69 13.71 27.67
CA TYR A 858 1.11 13.36 26.38
C TYR A 858 2.19 12.99 25.36
N GLY A 859 1.80 12.34 24.25
CA GLY A 859 2.72 12.06 23.16
C GLY A 859 2.02 11.78 21.83
N VAL A 860 2.78 11.91 20.74
CA VAL A 860 2.28 11.71 19.37
C VAL A 860 2.63 10.31 18.86
N GLY A 861 1.64 9.64 18.27
CA GLY A 861 1.81 8.46 17.41
C GLY A 861 1.34 8.75 15.98
N TRP A 862 1.78 7.94 15.04
CA TRP A 862 1.42 8.02 13.62
C TRP A 862 0.93 6.65 13.14
N SER A 863 -0.06 6.63 12.24
CA SER A 863 -0.53 5.40 11.58
C SER A 863 -0.66 5.59 10.07
N GLY A 864 -0.85 4.48 9.34
CA GLY A 864 -1.08 4.48 7.90
C GLY A 864 0.03 5.20 7.11
N GLU A 865 -0.38 5.94 6.06
CA GLU A 865 0.51 6.71 5.19
C GLU A 865 1.43 7.68 5.97
N ALA A 866 0.97 8.24 7.09
CA ALA A 866 1.74 9.20 7.87
C ALA A 866 2.94 8.57 8.59
N TYR A 867 2.76 7.34 9.12
CA TYR A 867 3.85 6.56 9.70
C TYR A 867 4.94 6.25 8.64
N GLU A 868 4.51 5.82 7.45
CA GLU A 868 5.40 5.42 6.36
C GLU A 868 6.09 6.62 5.72
N ALA A 869 5.42 7.77 5.60
CA ALA A 869 6.03 9.04 5.18
C ALA A 869 7.19 9.44 6.11
N ARG A 870 6.98 9.36 7.44
CA ARG A 870 7.99 9.69 8.46
C ARG A 870 9.18 8.72 8.42
N GLN A 871 8.93 7.44 8.24
CA GLN A 871 9.96 6.40 8.09
C GLN A 871 10.75 6.52 6.77
N SER A 872 10.08 6.94 5.69
CA SER A 872 10.67 7.10 4.35
C SER A 872 11.72 8.21 4.30
N GLY A 873 11.43 9.38 4.88
CA GLY A 873 12.22 10.61 4.68
C GLY A 873 13.71 10.50 5.01
N GLY A 874 14.08 9.75 6.06
CA GLY A 874 15.50 9.50 6.41
C GLY A 874 16.17 8.44 5.53
N THR A 875 15.39 7.51 4.96
CA THR A 875 15.90 6.38 4.18
C THR A 875 16.41 6.84 2.81
N SER A 876 15.63 7.66 2.10
CA SER A 876 15.93 8.07 0.71
C SER A 876 17.29 8.78 0.54
N GLY A 877 17.72 9.55 1.55
CA GLY A 877 19.05 10.17 1.57
C GLY A 877 20.19 9.15 1.65
N LEU A 878 20.03 8.09 2.46
CA LEU A 878 21.00 6.99 2.55
C LEU A 878 21.09 6.22 1.24
N VAL A 879 19.96 5.98 0.56
CA VAL A 879 19.93 5.34 -0.77
C VAL A 879 20.80 6.08 -1.76
N PHE A 880 20.63 7.40 -1.82
CA PHE A 880 21.35 8.26 -2.75
C PHE A 880 22.87 8.25 -2.49
N VAL A 881 23.29 8.40 -1.23
CA VAL A 881 24.72 8.34 -0.85
C VAL A 881 25.32 6.97 -1.14
N PHE A 882 24.61 5.89 -0.82
CA PHE A 882 25.11 4.53 -1.04
C PHE A 882 25.23 4.19 -2.54
N GLY A 883 24.26 4.62 -3.36
CA GLY A 883 24.34 4.52 -4.82
C GLY A 883 25.55 5.27 -5.40
N LEU A 884 25.83 6.49 -4.93
CA LEU A 884 27.03 7.24 -5.33
C LEU A 884 28.33 6.52 -4.94
N VAL A 885 28.41 5.95 -3.73
CA VAL A 885 29.58 5.18 -3.28
C VAL A 885 29.76 3.93 -4.14
N MET A 886 28.69 3.21 -4.47
CA MET A 886 28.79 1.99 -5.29
C MET A 886 29.18 2.29 -6.74
N VAL A 887 28.67 3.38 -7.33
CA VAL A 887 29.15 3.88 -8.64
C VAL A 887 30.63 4.27 -8.57
N PHE A 888 31.05 4.99 -7.53
CA PHE A 888 32.44 5.37 -7.33
C PHE A 888 33.37 4.14 -7.28
N LEU A 889 33.01 3.13 -6.49
CA LEU A 889 33.81 1.92 -6.32
C LEU A 889 33.88 1.07 -7.59
N ILE A 890 32.76 0.89 -8.30
CA ILE A 890 32.74 0.11 -9.55
C ILE A 890 33.52 0.81 -10.66
N LEU A 891 33.42 2.14 -10.78
CA LEU A 891 34.25 2.88 -11.73
C LEU A 891 35.74 2.90 -11.33
N ALA A 892 36.05 2.96 -10.03
CA ALA A 892 37.44 2.90 -9.55
C ALA A 892 38.07 1.55 -9.89
N ALA A 893 37.34 0.45 -9.68
CA ALA A 893 37.77 -0.90 -10.02
C ALA A 893 37.86 -1.12 -11.54
N GLN A 894 36.96 -0.54 -12.33
CA GLN A 894 36.97 -0.69 -13.78
C GLN A 894 38.13 0.07 -14.46
N TYR A 895 38.45 1.27 -13.99
CA TYR A 895 39.49 2.12 -14.59
C TYR A 895 40.83 2.08 -13.86
N GLU A 896 40.97 1.30 -12.79
CA GLU A 896 42.18 1.19 -11.94
C GLU A 896 42.74 2.56 -11.48
N LYS A 897 41.84 3.55 -11.32
CA LYS A 897 42.17 4.95 -11.00
C LYS A 897 41.08 5.58 -10.13
N TRP A 898 41.49 6.20 -9.02
CA TRP A 898 40.57 6.91 -8.10
C TRP A 898 40.14 8.30 -8.59
N SER A 899 40.86 8.92 -9.53
CA SER A 899 40.56 10.26 -10.05
C SER A 899 39.40 10.29 -11.04
N LEU A 900 39.29 9.30 -11.93
CA LEU A 900 38.29 9.25 -12.99
C LEU A 900 36.84 9.13 -12.44
N PRO A 901 36.53 8.25 -11.46
CA PRO A 901 35.20 8.15 -10.86
C PRO A 901 34.74 9.45 -10.22
N PHE A 902 35.64 10.19 -9.57
CA PHE A 902 35.33 11.49 -8.98
C PHE A 902 34.90 12.50 -10.07
N GLY A 903 35.61 12.54 -11.20
CA GLY A 903 35.25 13.38 -12.34
C GLY A 903 33.91 13.02 -12.99
N VAL A 904 33.59 11.73 -13.07
CA VAL A 904 32.28 11.23 -13.54
C VAL A 904 31.16 11.65 -12.58
N LEU A 905 31.34 11.52 -11.26
CA LEU A 905 30.32 11.90 -10.27
C LEU A 905 30.04 13.40 -10.20
N LEU A 906 30.99 14.27 -10.61
CA LEU A 906 30.74 15.72 -10.74
C LEU A 906 29.69 16.06 -11.82
N ALA A 907 29.30 15.12 -12.68
CA ALA A 907 28.17 15.29 -13.60
C ALA A 907 26.79 15.16 -12.93
N VAL A 908 26.70 14.42 -11.82
CA VAL A 908 25.42 14.11 -11.14
C VAL A 908 24.67 15.36 -10.64
N PRO A 909 25.31 16.36 -10.01
CA PRO A 909 24.60 17.55 -9.53
C PRO A 909 23.85 18.34 -10.61
N PHE A 910 24.28 18.29 -11.87
CA PHE A 910 23.58 18.92 -12.99
C PHE A 910 22.25 18.23 -13.30
N ALA A 911 22.22 16.89 -13.19
CA ALA A 911 21.00 16.12 -13.35
C ALA A 911 20.02 16.33 -12.19
N LEU A 912 20.53 16.39 -10.95
CA LEU A 912 19.70 16.75 -9.79
C LEU A 912 19.12 18.15 -9.93
N PHE A 913 19.92 19.14 -10.32
CA PHE A 913 19.48 20.51 -10.53
C PHE A 913 18.37 20.59 -11.59
N GLY A 914 18.56 19.93 -12.75
CA GLY A 914 17.54 19.89 -13.80
C GLY A 914 16.23 19.22 -13.36
N ALA A 915 16.32 18.15 -12.58
CA ALA A 915 15.15 17.44 -12.05
C ALA A 915 14.38 18.28 -11.03
N LEU A 916 15.07 18.87 -10.05
CA LEU A 916 14.50 19.77 -9.04
C LEU A 916 13.84 20.99 -9.70
N LEU A 917 14.50 21.60 -10.69
CA LEU A 917 13.95 22.72 -11.45
C LEU A 917 12.67 22.34 -12.20
N ALA A 918 12.62 21.17 -12.82
CA ALA A 918 11.44 20.73 -13.58
C ALA A 918 10.23 20.44 -12.68
N ILE A 919 10.42 19.80 -11.51
CA ILE A 919 9.31 19.60 -10.57
C ILE A 919 8.86 20.92 -9.92
N LEU A 920 9.79 21.82 -9.61
CA LEU A 920 9.48 23.16 -9.07
C LEU A 920 8.66 24.00 -10.05
N LEU A 921 9.04 24.02 -11.34
CA LEU A 921 8.30 24.72 -12.39
C LEU A 921 6.89 24.13 -12.64
N ARG A 922 6.68 22.86 -12.32
CA ARG A 922 5.39 22.16 -12.49
C ARG A 922 4.55 22.13 -11.20
N GLY A 923 5.09 22.57 -10.07
CA GLY A 923 4.43 22.49 -8.76
C GLY A 923 4.24 21.06 -8.27
N LEU A 924 5.18 20.16 -8.58
CA LEU A 924 5.20 18.78 -8.10
C LEU A 924 6.02 18.63 -6.82
N GLU A 925 5.71 17.60 -6.05
CA GLU A 925 6.28 17.32 -4.74
C GLU A 925 7.53 16.42 -4.83
N ASN A 926 8.39 16.46 -3.81
CA ASN A 926 9.47 15.50 -3.65
C ASN A 926 8.91 14.20 -3.01
N ASP A 927 8.33 13.35 -3.87
CA ASP A 927 7.72 12.06 -3.51
C ASP A 927 8.61 10.84 -3.85
N VAL A 928 8.17 9.63 -3.47
CA VAL A 928 8.91 8.39 -3.71
C VAL A 928 9.17 8.12 -5.20
N TYR A 929 8.23 8.43 -6.11
CA TYR A 929 8.43 8.27 -7.55
C TYR A 929 9.48 9.23 -8.10
N PHE A 930 9.47 10.49 -7.64
CA PHE A 930 10.50 11.47 -7.99
C PHE A 930 11.89 11.03 -7.50
N GLN A 931 12.00 10.54 -6.26
CA GLN A 931 13.27 10.09 -5.70
C GLN A 931 13.83 8.85 -6.41
N ILE A 932 12.96 7.90 -6.79
CA ILE A 932 13.31 6.79 -7.68
C ILE A 932 13.87 7.32 -9.02
N GLY A 933 13.25 8.36 -9.59
CA GLY A 933 13.74 9.08 -10.76
C GLY A 933 15.10 9.76 -10.54
N LEU A 934 15.33 10.39 -9.39
CA LEU A 934 16.64 10.96 -9.01
C LEU A 934 17.72 9.87 -8.94
N THR A 935 17.42 8.71 -8.37
CA THR A 935 18.34 7.57 -8.34
C THR A 935 18.71 7.13 -9.75
N MET A 936 17.74 6.96 -10.66
CA MET A 936 18.01 6.68 -12.08
C MET A 936 18.90 7.74 -12.74
N LEU A 937 18.66 9.02 -12.46
CA LEU A 937 19.42 10.12 -13.02
C LEU A 937 20.90 10.13 -12.62
N VAL A 938 21.27 9.54 -11.48
CA VAL A 938 22.69 9.32 -11.13
C VAL A 938 23.37 8.46 -12.20
N ALA A 939 22.74 7.33 -12.57
CA ALA A 939 23.30 6.43 -13.56
C ALA A 939 23.34 7.05 -14.97
N LEU A 940 22.29 7.78 -15.37
CA LEU A 940 22.22 8.44 -16.67
C LEU A 940 23.22 9.60 -16.80
N ALA A 941 23.43 10.38 -15.74
CA ALA A 941 24.45 11.41 -15.69
C ALA A 941 25.86 10.81 -15.73
N ALA A 942 26.10 9.74 -14.97
CA ALA A 942 27.36 9.00 -14.98
C ALA A 942 27.66 8.41 -16.37
N LYS A 943 26.68 7.77 -17.03
CA LYS A 943 26.77 7.27 -18.41
C LYS A 943 27.22 8.37 -19.40
N ASN A 944 26.60 9.55 -19.37
CA ASN A 944 26.99 10.65 -20.24
C ASN A 944 28.42 11.14 -19.97
N ALA A 945 28.86 11.14 -18.72
CA ALA A 945 30.24 11.49 -18.36
C ALA A 945 31.25 10.41 -18.76
N ILE A 946 30.95 9.13 -18.54
CA ILE A 946 31.74 7.96 -18.95
C ILE A 946 32.07 8.00 -20.44
N LEU A 947 31.05 8.24 -21.29
CA LEU A 947 31.24 8.30 -22.74
C LEU A 947 32.28 9.36 -23.16
N ILE A 948 32.45 10.45 -22.42
CA ILE A 948 33.49 11.46 -22.68
C ILE A 948 34.81 11.10 -21.99
N PHE A 949 34.78 10.74 -20.71
CA PHE A 949 35.96 10.44 -19.90
C PHE A 949 36.76 9.26 -20.47
N GLU A 950 36.10 8.16 -20.84
CA GLU A 950 36.78 6.96 -21.35
C GLU A 950 37.46 7.21 -22.70
N PHE A 951 36.80 7.94 -23.61
CA PHE A 951 37.43 8.35 -24.87
C PHE A 951 38.56 9.38 -24.68
N ALA A 952 38.48 10.24 -23.67
CA ALA A 952 39.59 11.13 -23.32
C ALA A 952 40.79 10.35 -22.75
N VAL A 953 40.57 9.27 -21.99
CA VAL A 953 41.63 8.36 -21.54
C VAL A 953 42.25 7.61 -22.73
N LEU A 954 41.44 7.02 -23.62
CA LEU A 954 41.93 6.32 -24.81
C LEU A 954 42.75 7.23 -25.73
N ASN A 955 42.31 8.47 -25.95
CA ASN A 955 43.07 9.46 -26.73
C ASN A 955 44.37 9.88 -26.03
N ARG A 956 44.37 9.96 -24.69
CA ARG A 956 45.57 10.23 -23.89
C ARG A 956 46.58 9.07 -23.97
N GLU A 957 46.12 7.82 -23.96
CA GLU A 957 46.94 6.63 -24.18
C GLU A 957 47.47 6.54 -25.62
N ALA A 958 46.70 7.03 -26.60
CA ALA A 958 47.15 7.20 -27.99
C ALA A 958 48.14 8.37 -28.19
N GLY A 959 48.42 9.17 -27.15
CA GLY A 959 49.44 10.21 -27.13
C GLY A 959 48.96 11.66 -27.23
N GLU A 960 47.65 11.93 -27.26
CA GLU A 960 47.12 13.31 -27.26
C GLU A 960 47.45 14.04 -25.95
N SER A 961 47.53 15.38 -25.99
CA SER A 961 47.67 16.18 -24.76
C SER A 961 46.39 16.09 -23.91
N VAL A 962 46.46 16.34 -22.59
CA VAL A 962 45.27 16.31 -21.71
C VAL A 962 44.17 17.27 -22.20
N TYR A 963 44.56 18.40 -22.79
CA TYR A 963 43.62 19.37 -23.36
C TYR A 963 43.00 18.86 -24.68
N ASP A 964 43.83 18.36 -25.59
CA ASP A 964 43.36 17.89 -26.90
C ASP A 964 42.49 16.65 -26.74
N ALA A 965 42.92 15.66 -25.94
CA ALA A 965 42.16 14.45 -25.63
C ALA A 965 40.75 14.76 -25.10
N ALA A 966 40.63 15.72 -24.18
CA ALA A 966 39.33 16.16 -23.65
C ALA A 966 38.44 16.80 -24.72
N VAL A 967 39.01 17.61 -25.60
CA VAL A 967 38.29 18.32 -26.66
C VAL A 967 37.90 17.38 -27.81
N THR A 968 38.79 16.47 -28.22
CA THR A 968 38.53 15.43 -29.23
C THR A 968 37.41 14.52 -28.74
N ALA A 969 37.53 13.95 -27.54
CA ALA A 969 36.49 13.08 -26.96
C ALA A 969 35.14 13.80 -26.82
N ALA A 970 35.13 15.04 -26.33
CA ALA A 970 33.92 15.86 -26.27
C ALA A 970 33.25 16.01 -27.65
N THR A 971 34.04 16.30 -28.69
CA THR A 971 33.56 16.54 -30.05
C THR A 971 32.99 15.26 -30.69
N GLU A 972 33.70 14.14 -30.58
CA GLU A 972 33.25 12.86 -31.14
C GLU A 972 31.99 12.31 -30.45
N ARG A 973 31.86 12.52 -29.14
CA ARG A 973 30.82 11.87 -28.33
C ARG A 973 29.53 12.67 -28.25
N LEU A 974 29.52 13.94 -28.67
CA LEU A 974 28.31 14.78 -28.67
C LEU A 974 27.15 14.14 -29.45
N ARG A 975 27.39 13.58 -30.64
CA ARG A 975 26.33 12.96 -31.47
C ARG A 975 25.69 11.74 -30.78
N PRO A 976 26.44 10.72 -30.31
CA PRO A 976 25.90 9.64 -29.46
C PRO A 976 25.19 10.14 -28.19
N ILE A 977 25.77 11.09 -27.45
CA ILE A 977 25.22 11.58 -26.19
C ILE A 977 23.88 12.29 -26.40
N VAL A 978 23.80 13.21 -27.38
CA VAL A 978 22.55 13.92 -27.68
C VAL A 978 21.49 12.98 -28.25
N MET A 979 21.86 12.03 -29.11
CA MET A 979 20.94 11.03 -29.67
C MET A 979 20.29 10.18 -28.57
N THR A 980 21.11 9.57 -27.71
CA THR A 980 20.65 8.71 -26.61
C THR A 980 19.85 9.50 -25.57
N SER A 981 20.33 10.69 -25.17
CA SER A 981 19.61 11.57 -24.25
C SER A 981 18.24 12.00 -24.77
N LEU A 982 18.13 12.35 -26.07
CA LEU A 982 16.84 12.73 -26.67
C LEU A 982 15.90 11.54 -26.83
N ALA A 983 16.43 10.34 -27.11
CA ALA A 983 15.63 9.12 -27.14
C ALA A 983 15.02 8.85 -25.75
N PHE A 984 15.81 8.92 -24.69
CA PHE A 984 15.32 8.82 -23.31
C PHE A 984 14.30 9.93 -22.98
N ILE A 985 14.63 11.20 -23.19
CA ILE A 985 13.74 12.34 -22.91
C ILE A 985 12.38 12.19 -23.59
N LEU A 986 12.36 11.88 -24.89
CA LEU A 986 11.11 11.75 -25.65
C LEU A 986 10.39 10.44 -25.36
N GLY A 987 11.09 9.36 -24.98
CA GLY A 987 10.49 8.16 -24.40
C GLY A 987 9.78 8.43 -23.06
N CYS A 988 10.25 9.40 -22.28
CA CYS A 988 9.60 9.81 -21.03
C CYS A 988 8.44 10.81 -21.22
N VAL A 989 8.33 11.50 -22.36
CA VAL A 989 7.27 12.50 -22.59
C VAL A 989 5.85 11.94 -22.39
N PRO A 990 5.49 10.76 -22.92
CA PRO A 990 4.18 10.13 -22.67
C PRO A 990 3.83 9.96 -21.19
N LEU A 991 4.80 9.58 -20.34
CA LEU A 991 4.60 9.53 -18.88
C LEU A 991 4.30 10.93 -18.33
N ALA A 992 5.05 11.93 -18.77
CA ALA A 992 4.91 13.31 -18.28
C ALA A 992 3.62 14.01 -18.74
N ILE A 993 2.93 13.56 -19.80
CA ILE A 993 1.67 14.16 -20.28
C ILE A 993 0.45 13.23 -20.14
N ALA A 994 0.63 12.09 -19.48
CA ALA A 994 -0.37 11.04 -19.29
C ALA A 994 -1.72 11.56 -18.76
N LEU A 995 -2.81 10.94 -19.21
CA LEU A 995 -4.16 11.11 -18.66
C LEU A 995 -4.71 9.73 -18.28
N GLY A 996 -5.83 9.70 -17.55
CA GLY A 996 -6.49 8.46 -17.11
C GLY A 996 -6.03 8.01 -15.73
N ALA A 997 -5.90 6.70 -15.55
CA ALA A 997 -5.62 6.06 -14.27
C ALA A 997 -4.10 6.07 -13.96
N SER A 998 -3.72 6.27 -12.69
CA SER A 998 -2.31 6.42 -12.28
C SER A 998 -1.56 7.53 -13.06
N ALA A 999 -2.25 8.65 -13.35
CA ALA A 999 -1.67 9.74 -14.12
C ALA A 999 -0.70 10.59 -13.27
N ASN A 1000 -0.99 10.79 -11.99
CA ASN A 1000 -0.15 11.64 -11.14
C ASN A 1000 1.20 10.96 -10.82
N SER A 1001 1.19 9.65 -10.60
CA SER A 1001 2.38 8.81 -10.46
C SER A 1001 3.27 8.88 -11.72
N ARG A 1002 2.66 8.81 -12.92
CA ARG A 1002 3.36 8.98 -14.20
C ARG A 1002 3.94 10.39 -14.38
N HIS A 1003 3.21 11.44 -13.97
CA HIS A 1003 3.67 12.82 -14.03
C HIS A 1003 4.85 13.09 -13.11
N SER A 1004 4.84 12.55 -11.89
CA SER A 1004 5.92 12.71 -10.91
C SER A 1004 7.24 12.16 -11.44
N ILE A 1005 7.27 10.86 -11.77
CA ILE A 1005 8.49 10.23 -12.29
C ILE A 1005 8.93 10.83 -13.64
N GLY A 1006 7.98 11.01 -14.56
CA GLY A 1006 8.25 11.50 -15.92
C GLY A 1006 8.82 12.92 -15.94
N THR A 1007 8.28 13.83 -15.12
CA THR A 1007 8.77 15.22 -15.05
C THR A 1007 10.18 15.27 -14.46
N GLY A 1008 10.43 14.52 -13.38
CA GLY A 1008 11.74 14.47 -12.73
C GLY A 1008 12.84 13.98 -13.68
N VAL A 1009 12.63 12.83 -14.33
CA VAL A 1009 13.63 12.24 -15.23
C VAL A 1009 13.85 13.06 -16.51
N ILE A 1010 12.81 13.67 -17.08
CA ILE A 1010 12.98 14.60 -18.22
C ILE A 1010 13.82 15.81 -17.81
N GLY A 1011 13.47 16.44 -16.69
CA GLY A 1011 14.20 17.60 -16.17
C GLY A 1011 15.67 17.29 -15.91
N GLY A 1012 15.95 16.18 -15.26
CA GLY A 1012 17.32 15.78 -14.96
C GLY A 1012 18.13 15.36 -16.17
N MET A 1013 17.51 14.68 -17.14
CA MET A 1013 18.19 14.33 -18.39
C MET A 1013 18.50 15.60 -19.21
N LEU A 1014 17.59 16.58 -19.24
CA LEU A 1014 17.86 17.90 -19.81
C LEU A 1014 19.02 18.60 -19.10
N GLY A 1015 19.07 18.58 -17.76
CA GLY A 1015 20.19 19.13 -16.99
C GLY A 1015 21.53 18.45 -17.30
N ALA A 1016 21.53 17.11 -17.36
CA ALA A 1016 22.71 16.33 -17.73
C ALA A 1016 23.19 16.61 -19.15
N THR A 1017 22.31 16.71 -20.13
CA THR A 1017 22.68 16.84 -21.55
C THR A 1017 22.92 18.28 -22.00
N VAL A 1018 22.13 19.23 -21.53
CA VAL A 1018 22.22 20.65 -21.92
C VAL A 1018 23.24 21.41 -21.07
N ILE A 1019 23.54 20.95 -19.85
CA ILE A 1019 24.49 21.62 -18.95
C ILE A 1019 25.74 20.77 -18.72
N ALA A 1020 25.62 19.55 -18.18
CA ALA A 1020 26.80 18.79 -17.71
C ALA A 1020 27.81 18.49 -18.83
N VAL A 1021 27.33 18.22 -20.06
CA VAL A 1021 28.18 17.92 -21.23
C VAL A 1021 29.23 19.00 -21.52
N PHE A 1022 28.97 20.28 -21.17
CA PHE A 1022 29.96 21.36 -21.28
C PHE A 1022 31.04 21.34 -20.18
N PHE A 1023 30.74 20.80 -18.99
CA PHE A 1023 31.60 20.80 -17.81
C PHE A 1023 32.41 19.51 -17.65
N ILE A 1024 31.88 18.37 -18.11
CA ILE A 1024 32.52 17.05 -18.07
C ILE A 1024 33.96 17.08 -18.64
N PRO A 1025 34.25 17.66 -19.82
CA PRO A 1025 35.62 17.75 -20.34
C PRO A 1025 36.55 18.62 -19.48
N MET A 1026 35.99 19.64 -18.82
CA MET A 1026 36.74 20.52 -17.91
C MET A 1026 37.10 19.81 -16.60
N PHE A 1027 36.20 18.99 -16.05
CA PHE A 1027 36.53 18.15 -14.88
C PHE A 1027 37.65 17.15 -15.19
N PHE A 1028 37.60 16.48 -16.35
CA PHE A 1028 38.70 15.60 -16.79
C PHE A 1028 40.03 16.37 -16.87
N TYR A 1029 40.04 17.51 -17.57
CA TYR A 1029 41.24 18.36 -17.72
C TYR A 1029 41.82 18.80 -16.36
N VAL A 1030 40.98 19.28 -15.44
CA VAL A 1030 41.43 19.74 -14.11
C VAL A 1030 41.98 18.58 -13.28
N LEU A 1031 41.32 17.41 -13.28
CA LEU A 1031 41.75 16.28 -12.46
C LEU A 1031 43.06 15.66 -12.96
N GLU A 1032 43.21 15.47 -14.27
CA GLU A 1032 44.43 14.85 -14.81
C GLU A 1032 45.64 15.81 -14.74
N THR A 1033 45.44 17.12 -14.94
CA THR A 1033 46.53 18.12 -14.73
C THR A 1033 46.94 18.29 -13.27
N LEU A 1034 46.03 18.06 -12.30
CA LEU A 1034 46.38 17.98 -10.88
C LEU A 1034 47.14 16.68 -10.55
N SER A 1035 46.73 15.56 -11.15
CA SER A 1035 47.39 14.25 -11.01
C SER A 1035 48.86 14.32 -11.48
N GLU A 1036 49.12 14.86 -12.67
CA GLU A 1036 50.47 15.03 -13.23
C GLU A 1036 51.38 15.89 -12.32
N ARG A 1037 50.84 16.99 -11.77
CA ARG A 1037 51.57 17.87 -10.83
C ARG A 1037 51.91 17.20 -9.50
N SER A 1038 51.10 16.22 -9.07
CA SER A 1038 51.36 15.42 -7.87
C SER A 1038 52.37 14.29 -8.15
N GLY A 1039 52.25 13.60 -9.29
CA GLY A 1039 53.17 12.53 -9.71
C GLY A 1039 54.60 13.02 -9.97
N SER A 1040 54.76 14.21 -10.55
CA SER A 1040 56.08 14.79 -10.86
C SER A 1040 56.94 15.14 -9.63
N LYS A 1041 56.43 14.99 -8.39
CA LYS A 1041 57.14 15.40 -7.16
C LYS A 1041 57.97 14.30 -6.48
N LYS A 1042 58.06 13.10 -7.07
CA LYS A 1042 58.98 12.03 -6.65
C LYS A 1042 59.91 11.60 -7.79
N THR A 1043 60.98 12.36 -8.02
CA THR A 1043 62.37 11.88 -8.24
C THR A 1043 63.28 13.09 -8.49
N PRO A 1044 64.13 13.48 -7.53
CA PRO A 1044 65.27 14.35 -7.79
C PRO A 1044 66.59 13.55 -7.80
N GLY A 1045 67.34 13.64 -8.90
CA GLY A 1045 68.77 13.28 -8.91
C GLY A 1045 69.19 12.12 -9.81
N ALA A 1046 69.29 12.37 -11.12
CA ALA A 1046 70.17 11.61 -12.01
C ALA A 1046 70.79 12.57 -13.03
N ALA A 1047 71.99 13.10 -12.72
CA ALA A 1047 72.74 13.96 -13.62
C ALA A 1047 74.23 13.62 -13.59
N SER A 1048 74.77 13.33 -14.78
CA SER A 1048 76.17 13.37 -15.21
C SER A 1048 77.25 12.51 -14.52
N GLY A 1049 78.01 11.77 -15.35
CA GLY A 1049 79.24 11.05 -15.00
C GLY A 1049 79.07 9.52 -15.08
N GLY A 1050 79.78 8.74 -15.89
CA GLY A 1050 80.81 9.06 -16.89
C GLY A 1050 82.08 8.24 -16.68
N GLY A 1051 82.27 7.16 -17.46
CA GLY A 1051 83.58 6.52 -17.68
C GLY A 1051 83.88 5.18 -16.96
N ALA A 1052 84.02 4.14 -17.79
CA ALA A 1052 85.07 3.11 -17.78
C ALA A 1052 85.30 2.09 -16.62
N ALA A 1053 85.35 0.82 -17.06
CA ALA A 1053 86.33 -0.24 -16.72
C ALA A 1053 86.29 -1.03 -15.38
N ALA A 1054 86.10 -2.35 -15.55
CA ALA A 1054 86.81 -3.51 -14.97
C ALA A 1054 87.23 -3.56 -13.47
N GLY A 1055 86.96 -4.69 -12.81
CA GLY A 1055 87.63 -5.07 -11.55
C GLY A 1055 87.02 -6.30 -10.87
N ASP A 1056 87.86 -7.29 -10.55
CA ASP A 1056 87.49 -8.60 -9.97
C ASP A 1056 87.45 -8.63 -8.42
N SER A 1057 86.69 -9.61 -7.90
CA SER A 1057 86.98 -10.45 -6.71
C SER A 1057 86.56 -10.08 -5.26
N LYS A 1058 86.27 -11.19 -4.53
CA LYS A 1058 86.27 -11.45 -3.06
C LYS A 1058 84.98 -11.21 -2.23
N GLY A 1059 84.51 -12.30 -1.60
CA GLY A 1059 83.68 -12.29 -0.36
C GLY A 1059 84.55 -12.23 0.91
N PRO A 1060 84.16 -12.78 2.10
CA PRO A 1060 83.18 -13.88 2.30
C PRO A 1060 82.38 -13.93 3.65
N VAL A 1061 81.61 -15.03 3.87
CA VAL A 1061 81.27 -15.74 5.16
C VAL A 1061 80.39 -15.10 6.28
N ALA A 1062 79.16 -15.64 6.41
CA ALA A 1062 78.50 -16.36 7.56
C ALA A 1062 78.56 -15.84 9.04
N PRO A 1063 77.88 -16.45 10.06
CA PRO A 1063 76.95 -17.63 10.08
C PRO A 1063 75.67 -17.51 10.98
N GLY A 1064 74.83 -18.58 11.04
CA GLY A 1064 74.03 -18.92 12.24
C GLY A 1064 72.53 -19.29 12.06
N GLY A 1065 72.16 -20.57 12.27
CA GLY A 1065 70.80 -21.04 12.62
C GLY A 1065 70.69 -21.36 14.13
N PRO A 1066 69.77 -22.24 14.65
CA PRO A 1066 68.68 -23.04 14.04
C PRO A 1066 67.28 -22.63 14.59
N GLY A 1067 66.13 -23.33 14.42
CA GLY A 1067 65.76 -24.48 13.56
C GLY A 1067 65.16 -25.72 14.27
N GLY A 1068 63.84 -25.99 14.14
CA GLY A 1068 63.20 -27.27 14.54
C GLY A 1068 61.71 -27.23 14.96
N GLY A 1069 60.98 -28.34 14.81
CA GLY A 1069 59.81 -28.70 15.66
C GLY A 1069 58.46 -28.99 14.99
N ALA A 1070 58.14 -30.26 14.74
CA ALA A 1070 56.98 -30.75 14.00
C ALA A 1070 55.64 -30.91 14.79
N ALA A 1071 54.52 -30.78 14.05
CA ALA A 1071 53.35 -31.68 13.97
C ALA A 1071 52.28 -31.87 15.11
N THR A 1072 51.08 -32.29 14.63
CA THR A 1072 49.92 -32.96 15.27
C THR A 1072 48.76 -32.15 15.93
N THR A 1073 47.65 -32.09 15.17
CA THR A 1073 46.20 -32.32 15.47
C THR A 1073 45.73 -32.95 16.81
N PRO A 1074 44.40 -33.00 17.16
CA PRO A 1074 43.18 -32.43 16.51
C PRO A 1074 42.09 -31.82 17.46
N SER A 1075 41.01 -31.30 16.84
CA SER A 1075 39.57 -31.37 17.22
C SER A 1075 38.98 -30.76 18.51
N ALA A 1076 37.96 -29.92 18.26
CA ALA A 1076 36.62 -29.88 18.90
C ALA A 1076 36.43 -29.42 20.37
N ARG A 1077 35.63 -28.37 20.54
CA ARG A 1077 34.52 -28.35 21.51
C ARG A 1077 33.39 -27.41 21.07
N ARG A 1078 32.14 -27.79 21.40
CA ARG A 1078 30.96 -26.90 21.47
C ARG A 1078 31.07 -26.00 22.71
N GLU A 1079 30.40 -24.84 22.70
CA GLU A 1079 29.16 -24.61 23.48
C GLU A 1079 28.66 -23.15 23.32
N ASP A 1080 27.40 -23.07 22.90
CA ASP A 1080 26.33 -22.10 23.19
C ASP A 1080 26.67 -20.69 23.71
N THR A 1081 26.27 -19.67 22.95
CA THR A 1081 25.34 -18.61 23.39
C THR A 1081 24.70 -17.90 22.20
#